data_AF-A0A6C2UJ91-F1
#
_entry.id   AF-A0A6C2UJ91-F1
#
_cell.length_a   1.000
_cell.length_b   1.000
_cell.length_c   1.000
_cell.angle_alpha   90.00
_cell.angle_beta   90.00
_cell.angle_gamma   90.00
#
_symmetry.space_group_name_H-M   'P 1'
#
loop_
_entity.id
_entity.type
_entity.pdbx_description
1 polymer ?
#
loop_
_entity_poly.entity_id
_entity_poly.type
_entity_poly.pdbx_seq_one_letter_code
_entity_poly.pdbx_strand_id
1 'polypeptide(L)'
;MNRIKLLTTCAVIAVLQASVVQAQLTWDAVAGDGVVTHSNGVWDTSTANWTSDDGVNNTTWVNGSDAVFTKNASNTVATVSVDSGITVGNLTVSPTNGNGQVTLAGLLDNTQLTVKSGGATWALGGRILEILGNQANDLGLTMTSGDTLTITEGGGTGGTFDAGEKANGADWGVAGCTLDFQVPGTLKGHVANVGKFDLVKMVGGSKYIHERNTDQGYANNWELGAGIVTFDNRYSRNLVMNGVISGAGTLKAQNLGTRLLKLVNTNNTFSGGIVVDSAANRTEIQNFSGSDAAFGAVPGTFDPDNITLMNMGELKVQNITINPNRGITLDNGGIIINNGGATVYDGTITGTGPLQVGRASGSDGNTLLLTSNTHDYTGGTHIWQGSITMGIDNAIPTNSLLTIGGTGSSRLYMNGYDQTIAGLNTAGSNTREIKNDGGGTNATLTINVANGKNYTYGSAISGTDAIHLVKNGLGTQTISTSGFTTDPASLTINDGFMAWNAGEGPSGLTTVNSGGTLGGTGTLSSDAALNSGARIAPGNKGGHNKLKFLANLDLSAMIDDNAGGIEISFGGLDDQIVVTNAAANGTINMSNPSFDEFFDLGFADFTFIDTTGIADGVYTVMVADAVSGTLDPTDLSGPVGAKGATGTLSIDTGVVLLTVVAGNYTPYGEWLTKYGQDDGEADPDFDNYNNLQEYAFGGDPTNAAVQGHVPVSEVIVDGSTNWLTYAYGYRSDTNSGVTVTAETTGNLVIGTWTTAGVTVLGTNTIDGTYDTITNGIPMDGTTDFLGVFVEQTP
;
A
#
# COMPACT_ATOMS: atom_id res chain seq x y z
N MET A 1 30.97 61.39 81.37
CA MET A 1 29.82 60.99 80.53
C MET A 1 30.26 59.91 79.57
N ASN A 2 29.40 58.91 79.43
CA ASN A 2 29.55 57.64 78.72
C ASN A 2 30.09 57.74 77.29
N ARG A 3 30.90 56.75 76.89
CA ARG A 3 30.52 55.77 75.85
C ARG A 3 31.52 54.63 75.79
N ILE A 4 31.14 53.51 76.40
CA ILE A 4 31.68 52.17 76.15
C ILE A 4 31.28 51.81 74.72
N LYS A 5 32.26 51.48 73.87
CA LYS A 5 32.02 50.74 72.62
C LYS A 5 32.56 49.33 72.81
N LEU A 6 31.62 48.42 73.03
CA LEU A 6 31.82 46.98 73.02
C LEU A 6 32.16 46.56 71.58
N LEU A 7 33.35 46.02 71.36
CA LEU A 7 33.69 45.33 70.11
C LEU A 7 33.67 43.84 70.40
N THR A 8 32.56 43.20 70.04
CA THR A 8 32.38 41.75 70.14
C THR A 8 33.21 41.10 69.04
N THR A 9 34.26 40.37 69.41
CA THR A 9 35.00 39.48 68.52
C THR A 9 34.15 38.26 68.19
N CYS A 10 33.62 38.17 66.96
CA CYS A 10 33.21 36.91 66.37
C CYS A 10 34.44 36.29 65.71
N ALA A 11 35.05 35.30 66.36
CA ALA A 11 35.95 34.37 65.69
C ALA A 11 35.11 33.51 64.74
N VAL A 12 35.00 33.92 63.48
CA VAL A 12 34.63 32.99 62.41
C VAL A 12 35.83 32.07 62.26
N ILE A 13 35.73 30.86 62.81
CA ILE A 13 36.56 29.74 62.35
C ILE A 13 36.07 29.48 60.93
N ALA A 14 36.72 30.13 59.96
CA ALA A 14 36.71 29.64 58.60
C ALA A 14 37.44 28.31 58.65
N VAL A 15 36.67 27.21 58.71
CA VAL A 15 37.17 25.92 58.26
C VAL A 15 37.39 26.11 56.76
N LEU A 16 38.58 26.61 56.41
CA LEU A 16 39.18 26.34 55.11
C LEU A 16 39.33 24.82 55.07
N GLN A 17 38.29 24.13 54.62
CA GLN A 17 38.51 22.83 54.00
C GLN A 17 39.47 23.15 52.86
N ALA A 18 40.73 22.75 53.02
CA ALA A 18 41.59 22.59 51.87
C ALA A 18 40.81 21.71 50.91
N SER A 19 40.40 22.26 49.77
CA SER A 19 40.07 21.45 48.61
C SER A 19 41.33 20.62 48.36
N VAL A 20 41.29 19.35 48.75
CA VAL A 20 42.35 18.41 48.38
C VAL A 20 42.23 18.33 46.86
N VAL A 21 43.06 19.10 46.15
CA VAL A 21 43.18 19.01 44.70
C VAL A 21 43.54 17.55 44.45
N GLN A 22 42.59 16.82 43.87
CA GLN A 22 42.78 15.41 43.55
C GLN A 22 43.86 15.35 42.47
N ALA A 23 44.83 14.45 42.63
CA ALA A 23 45.86 14.28 41.61
C ALA A 23 45.16 13.76 40.35
N GLN A 24 45.22 14.54 39.27
CA GLN A 24 44.86 14.08 37.95
C GLN A 24 46.07 13.33 37.40
N LEU A 25 45.84 12.10 36.94
CA LEU A 25 46.88 11.23 36.38
C LEU A 25 46.47 10.81 34.97
N THR A 26 47.41 10.96 34.04
CA THR A 26 47.24 10.60 32.64
C THR A 26 47.88 9.26 32.35
N TRP A 27 47.18 8.37 31.64
CA TRP A 27 47.68 7.05 31.25
C TRP A 27 48.86 7.17 30.30
N ASP A 28 49.97 6.52 30.65
CA ASP A 28 51.15 6.45 29.82
C ASP A 28 51.94 5.18 30.17
N ALA A 29 51.86 4.15 29.33
CA ALA A 29 52.50 2.86 29.61
C ALA A 29 53.96 2.80 29.11
N VAL A 30 54.45 3.84 28.43
CA VAL A 30 55.85 3.94 28.00
C VAL A 30 56.56 4.92 28.92
N ALA A 31 57.45 4.41 29.78
CA ALA A 31 58.04 5.22 30.82
C ALA A 31 59.10 6.22 30.31
N GLY A 32 58.91 7.51 30.61
CA GLY A 32 59.96 8.53 30.60
C GLY A 32 60.49 8.93 29.22
N ASP A 33 59.69 8.80 28.17
CA ASP A 33 60.05 9.21 26.81
C ASP A 33 59.63 10.66 26.47
N GLY A 34 58.95 11.35 27.41
CA GLY A 34 58.44 12.72 27.23
C GLY A 34 57.20 12.79 26.33
N VAL A 35 56.54 11.66 26.07
CA VAL A 35 55.39 11.55 25.17
C VAL A 35 54.32 10.66 25.81
N VAL A 36 53.16 11.23 26.13
CA VAL A 36 52.01 10.43 26.55
C VAL A 36 51.54 9.51 25.42
N THR A 37 51.62 8.19 25.63
CA THR A 37 51.20 7.19 24.65
C THR A 37 49.98 6.37 25.11
N HIS A 38 48.99 6.25 24.23
CA HIS A 38 47.93 5.24 24.40
C HIS A 38 48.45 3.86 23.99
N SER A 39 48.72 3.01 24.97
CA SER A 39 49.12 1.62 24.74
C SER A 39 48.52 0.67 25.78
N ASN A 40 48.63 -0.62 25.50
CA ASN A 40 48.26 -1.65 26.45
C ASN A 40 49.16 -1.60 27.70
N GLY A 41 48.61 -1.94 28.86
CA GLY A 41 49.37 -1.98 30.11
C GLY A 41 48.50 -2.40 31.28
N VAL A 42 49.11 -2.43 32.47
CA VAL A 42 48.43 -2.82 33.72
C VAL A 42 48.16 -1.58 34.57
N TRP A 43 46.92 -1.40 34.99
CA TRP A 43 46.52 -0.42 35.98
C TRP A 43 46.56 -1.06 37.36
N ASP A 44 47.68 -0.87 38.04
CA ASP A 44 47.93 -1.31 39.41
C ASP A 44 48.55 -0.16 40.24
N THR A 45 48.81 -0.39 41.54
CA THR A 45 49.37 0.63 42.46
C THR A 45 50.90 0.62 42.56
N SER A 46 51.57 -0.24 41.79
CA SER A 46 53.00 -0.53 41.87
C SER A 46 53.78 -0.23 40.59
N THR A 47 53.14 -0.32 39.43
CA THR A 47 53.70 -0.08 38.11
C THR A 47 53.51 1.39 37.74
N ALA A 48 54.60 2.03 37.31
CA ALA A 48 54.59 3.43 36.91
C ALA A 48 54.06 3.60 35.47
N ASN A 49 52.73 3.46 35.29
CA ASN A 49 52.03 3.61 34.01
C ASN A 49 51.15 4.88 33.94
N TRP A 50 51.42 5.84 34.81
CA TRP A 50 50.66 7.10 34.91
C TRP A 50 51.62 8.29 34.91
N THR A 51 51.21 9.45 34.47
CA THR A 51 52.01 10.68 34.53
C THR A 51 51.16 11.86 34.99
N SER A 52 51.76 12.81 35.70
CA SER A 52 51.15 14.09 36.07
C SER A 52 51.86 15.30 35.42
N ASP A 53 52.85 15.03 34.56
CA ASP A 53 53.74 16.02 33.95
C ASP A 53 53.90 15.78 32.43
N ASP A 54 52.84 15.33 31.76
CA ASP A 54 52.76 15.11 30.31
C ASP A 54 53.80 14.12 29.75
N GLY A 55 54.09 13.04 30.48
CA GLY A 55 54.96 11.95 30.04
C GLY A 55 56.45 12.18 30.31
N VAL A 56 56.80 13.27 31.01
CA VAL A 56 58.19 13.53 31.42
C VAL A 56 58.65 12.52 32.46
N ASN A 57 57.81 12.20 33.44
CA ASN A 57 58.02 11.12 34.39
C ASN A 57 56.75 10.30 34.56
N ASN A 58 56.92 8.98 34.69
CA ASN A 58 55.83 8.10 35.04
C ASN A 58 55.88 7.82 36.56
N THR A 59 54.71 7.76 37.16
CA THR A 59 54.41 7.52 38.57
C THR A 59 53.42 6.37 38.70
N THR A 60 53.34 5.80 39.89
CA THR A 60 52.34 4.77 40.21
C THR A 60 50.96 5.39 40.43
N TRP A 61 49.92 4.57 40.28
CA TRP A 61 48.55 4.99 40.55
C TRP A 61 48.33 5.29 42.03
N VAL A 62 47.60 6.37 42.33
CA VAL A 62 47.15 6.72 43.68
C VAL A 62 45.63 6.56 43.73
N ASN A 63 45.13 5.62 44.54
CA ASN A 63 43.70 5.33 44.63
C ASN A 63 42.86 6.57 44.99
N GLY A 64 41.76 6.76 44.26
CA GLY A 64 40.86 7.91 44.37
C GLY A 64 41.30 9.16 43.59
N SER A 65 42.37 9.04 42.79
CA SER A 65 42.81 10.02 41.79
C SER A 65 41.90 10.03 40.56
N ASP A 66 41.98 11.10 39.78
CA ASP A 66 41.25 11.22 38.52
C ASP A 66 42.09 10.62 37.39
N ALA A 67 41.49 9.76 36.57
CA ALA A 67 42.15 9.09 35.46
C ALA A 67 41.89 9.80 34.13
N VAL A 68 42.93 9.99 33.32
CA VAL A 68 42.83 10.58 31.99
C VAL A 68 43.48 9.68 30.96
N PHE A 69 42.74 9.33 29.91
CA PHE A 69 43.24 8.62 28.74
C PHE A 69 43.31 9.62 27.57
N THR A 70 44.53 10.05 27.18
CA THR A 70 44.75 11.18 26.23
C THR A 70 45.45 10.79 24.92
N LYS A 71 45.08 11.39 23.79
CA LYS A 71 45.73 11.32 22.45
C LYS A 71 46.09 9.91 21.94
N ASN A 72 45.24 9.36 21.07
CA ASN A 72 45.65 8.25 20.20
C ASN A 72 45.72 8.81 18.77
N ALA A 73 46.93 8.92 18.21
CA ALA A 73 47.13 9.39 16.84
C ALA A 73 46.77 8.32 15.78
N SER A 74 46.69 7.04 16.17
CA SER A 74 46.50 5.89 15.29
C SER A 74 45.09 5.26 15.31
N ASN A 75 44.15 5.79 16.10
CA ASN A 75 42.77 5.26 16.19
C ASN A 75 42.70 3.76 16.58
N THR A 76 43.67 3.28 17.37
CA THR A 76 43.79 1.88 17.83
C THR A 76 43.08 1.65 19.17
N VAL A 77 42.61 0.43 19.42
CA VAL A 77 42.04 0.02 20.72
C VAL A 77 43.17 -0.11 21.73
N ALA A 78 43.08 0.57 22.89
CA ALA A 78 43.98 0.38 24.01
C ALA A 78 43.30 -0.47 25.08
N THR A 79 43.89 -1.62 25.43
CA THR A 79 43.39 -2.49 26.50
C THR A 79 44.22 -2.28 27.76
N VAL A 80 43.55 -1.82 28.82
CA VAL A 80 44.12 -1.58 30.14
C VAL A 80 43.65 -2.66 31.08
N SER A 81 44.57 -3.49 31.56
CA SER A 81 44.29 -4.56 32.52
C SER A 81 44.28 -4.00 33.93
N VAL A 82 43.13 -3.97 34.58
CA VAL A 82 42.89 -3.41 35.91
C VAL A 82 43.14 -4.47 36.98
N ASP A 83 44.03 -4.18 37.93
CA ASP A 83 44.27 -5.05 39.08
C ASP A 83 43.19 -4.87 40.17
N SER A 84 43.18 -5.77 41.14
CA SER A 84 42.29 -5.70 42.31
C SER A 84 42.57 -4.48 43.19
N GLY A 85 41.52 -3.95 43.82
CA GLY A 85 41.64 -2.85 44.79
C GLY A 85 41.86 -1.47 44.17
N ILE A 86 41.66 -1.31 42.85
CA ILE A 86 41.74 -0.02 42.17
C ILE A 86 40.48 0.79 42.42
N THR A 87 40.68 2.01 42.92
CA THR A 87 39.64 3.03 43.11
C THR A 87 39.92 4.22 42.20
N VAL A 88 38.94 4.63 41.39
CA VAL A 88 39.02 5.76 40.46
C VAL A 88 38.05 6.88 40.86
N GLY A 89 38.51 8.13 40.77
CA GLY A 89 37.68 9.33 40.85
C GLY A 89 36.99 9.62 39.52
N ASN A 90 37.16 10.84 39.01
CA ASN A 90 36.71 11.17 37.66
C ASN A 90 37.53 10.42 36.62
N LEU A 91 36.92 10.17 35.46
CA LEU A 91 37.59 9.53 34.33
C LEU A 91 37.37 10.39 33.09
N THR A 92 38.43 10.66 32.34
CA THR A 92 38.32 11.39 31.07
C THR A 92 38.94 10.57 29.96
N VAL A 93 38.19 10.37 28.88
CA VAL A 93 38.71 9.90 27.59
C VAL A 93 38.76 11.11 26.68
N SER A 94 39.94 11.69 26.49
CA SER A 94 40.08 12.98 25.82
C SER A 94 39.77 12.90 24.31
N PRO A 95 39.14 13.94 23.73
CA PRO A 95 38.87 14.00 22.30
C PRO A 95 40.17 14.19 21.50
N THR A 96 40.45 13.28 20.57
CA THR A 96 41.22 13.60 19.36
C THR A 96 40.47 13.00 18.17
N ASN A 97 40.49 13.69 17.03
CA ASN A 97 39.79 13.32 15.78
C ASN A 97 39.84 11.79 15.52
N GLY A 98 38.72 11.06 15.69
CA GLY A 98 38.63 9.62 15.39
C GLY A 98 37.77 8.78 16.36
N ASN A 99 37.51 7.53 15.97
CA ASN A 99 36.69 6.51 16.66
C ASN A 99 37.45 5.71 17.75
N GLY A 100 38.34 6.34 18.52
CA GLY A 100 39.20 5.64 19.48
C GLY A 100 38.42 4.93 20.59
N GLN A 101 38.92 3.79 21.06
CA GLN A 101 38.34 2.98 22.14
C GLN A 101 39.37 2.73 23.25
N VAL A 102 38.93 2.89 24.50
CA VAL A 102 39.65 2.44 25.70
C VAL A 102 38.87 1.28 26.28
N THR A 103 39.50 0.11 26.36
CA THR A 103 38.94 -1.09 26.98
C THR A 103 39.59 -1.31 28.33
N LEU A 104 38.80 -1.30 29.39
CA LEU A 104 39.21 -1.70 30.73
C LEU A 104 38.86 -3.17 30.92
N ALA A 105 39.86 -4.03 31.12
CA ALA A 105 39.69 -5.47 31.34
C ALA A 105 40.20 -5.86 32.72
N GLY A 106 39.67 -6.90 33.34
CA GLY A 106 40.23 -7.42 34.59
C GLY A 106 41.63 -7.98 34.34
N LEU A 107 42.56 -7.76 35.27
CA LEU A 107 43.82 -8.50 35.26
C LEU A 107 43.58 -9.99 35.56
N LEU A 108 42.62 -10.24 36.45
CA LEU A 108 42.04 -11.55 36.74
C LEU A 108 40.54 -11.55 36.40
N ASP A 109 39.98 -12.74 36.22
CA ASP A 109 38.54 -12.90 36.02
C ASP A 109 37.74 -12.31 37.19
N ASN A 110 36.67 -11.59 36.87
CA ASN A 110 35.77 -10.96 37.84
C ASN A 110 36.43 -9.91 38.75
N THR A 111 37.48 -9.25 38.26
CA THR A 111 38.08 -8.09 38.96
C THR A 111 37.04 -6.96 39.08
N GLN A 112 37.13 -6.14 40.12
CA GLN A 112 36.20 -5.02 40.34
C GLN A 112 36.97 -3.69 40.34
N LEU A 113 36.55 -2.77 39.47
CA LEU A 113 36.96 -1.37 39.52
C LEU A 113 36.01 -0.63 40.47
N THR A 114 36.55 0.03 41.49
CA THR A 114 35.74 0.80 42.45
C THR A 114 35.67 2.26 42.02
N VAL A 115 34.47 2.83 41.96
CA VAL A 115 34.31 4.29 41.86
C VAL A 115 34.43 4.89 43.25
N LYS A 116 35.18 5.98 43.37
CA LYS A 116 35.33 6.75 44.60
C LYS A 116 33.96 7.15 45.18
N SER A 117 33.84 7.09 46.50
CA SER A 117 32.62 7.50 47.20
C SER A 117 32.31 8.99 47.00
N GLY A 118 31.03 9.33 46.95
CA GLY A 118 30.54 10.67 46.62
C GLY A 118 30.26 10.87 45.14
N GLY A 119 30.41 9.83 44.32
CA GLY A 119 30.18 9.85 42.87
C GLY A 119 31.39 10.29 42.06
N ALA A 120 31.25 10.15 40.74
CA ALA A 120 32.29 10.52 39.78
C ALA A 120 31.68 11.02 38.47
N THR A 121 32.46 11.80 37.73
CA THR A 121 32.13 12.22 36.36
C THR A 121 33.06 11.54 35.36
N TRP A 122 32.48 10.81 34.41
CA TRP A 122 33.19 10.14 33.33
C TRP A 122 32.90 10.86 32.01
N ALA A 123 33.90 11.60 31.51
CA ALA A 123 33.82 12.38 30.29
C ALA A 123 34.36 11.57 29.11
N LEU A 124 33.51 11.21 28.15
CA LEU A 124 33.90 10.25 27.09
C LEU A 124 34.47 10.90 25.83
N GLY A 125 34.36 12.23 25.68
CA GLY A 125 34.96 12.97 24.57
C GLY A 125 34.60 12.46 23.15
N GLY A 126 33.40 11.88 22.98
CA GLY A 126 32.95 11.29 21.70
C GLY A 126 33.48 9.89 21.38
N ARG A 127 34.15 9.23 22.33
CA ARG A 127 34.82 7.93 22.16
C ARG A 127 34.09 6.78 22.85
N ILE A 128 34.63 5.57 22.68
CA ILE A 128 34.15 4.37 23.37
C ILE A 128 34.99 4.13 24.63
N LEU A 129 34.34 4.09 25.78
CA LEU A 129 34.87 3.48 26.99
C LEU A 129 34.17 2.13 27.16
N GLU A 130 34.92 1.05 27.01
CA GLU A 130 34.44 -0.32 27.19
C GLU A 130 34.92 -0.85 28.55
N ILE A 131 33.98 -1.34 29.34
CA ILE A 131 34.23 -2.18 30.51
C ILE A 131 34.05 -3.63 30.03
N LEU A 132 35.16 -4.34 29.87
CA LEU A 132 35.14 -5.67 29.28
C LEU A 132 34.41 -6.65 30.19
N GLY A 133 33.35 -7.26 29.66
CA GLY A 133 32.59 -8.30 30.36
C GLY A 133 32.10 -9.33 29.34
N ASN A 134 33.00 -10.03 28.66
CA ASN A 134 32.66 -11.04 27.65
C ASN A 134 33.76 -12.09 27.39
N GLN A 135 34.81 -12.16 28.22
CA GLN A 135 36.00 -13.00 28.03
C GLN A 135 36.48 -13.62 29.36
N ALA A 136 37.68 -14.21 29.40
CA ALA A 136 38.22 -14.86 30.60
C ALA A 136 38.64 -13.87 31.72
N ASN A 137 38.58 -12.56 31.46
CA ASN A 137 39.17 -11.50 32.25
C ASN A 137 38.15 -10.36 32.43
N ASP A 138 36.98 -10.71 32.94
CA ASP A 138 35.87 -9.76 33.07
C ASP A 138 36.14 -8.72 34.18
N LEU A 139 35.68 -7.48 33.94
CA LEU A 139 35.74 -6.36 34.87
C LEU A 139 34.32 -5.95 35.30
N GLY A 140 34.07 -5.94 36.60
CA GLY A 140 32.88 -5.36 37.20
C GLY A 140 33.14 -3.94 37.71
N LEU A 141 32.04 -3.20 37.94
CA LEU A 141 32.07 -1.90 38.61
C LEU A 141 31.46 -2.02 40.00
N THR A 142 32.08 -1.39 41.00
CA THR A 142 31.54 -1.26 42.36
C THR A 142 31.41 0.20 42.75
N MET A 143 30.29 0.57 43.36
CA MET A 143 29.96 1.94 43.80
C MET A 143 29.33 1.96 45.19
N THR A 144 29.38 3.09 45.88
CA THR A 144 28.70 3.25 47.17
C THR A 144 27.23 3.60 46.93
N SER A 145 26.31 2.90 47.59
CA SER A 145 24.86 3.19 47.53
C SER A 145 24.58 4.68 47.79
N GLY A 146 23.74 5.29 46.96
CA GLY A 146 23.47 6.73 46.95
C GLY A 146 24.36 7.55 46.00
N ASP A 147 25.46 6.99 45.51
CA ASP A 147 26.35 7.70 44.58
C ASP A 147 25.76 7.77 43.15
N THR A 148 26.21 8.78 42.41
CA THR A 148 25.91 8.96 40.99
C THR A 148 27.17 8.88 40.14
N LEU A 149 27.12 8.07 39.09
CA LEU A 149 28.09 8.08 38.01
C LEU A 149 27.55 8.94 36.87
N THR A 150 28.16 10.10 36.65
CA THR A 150 27.71 11.06 35.64
C THR A 150 28.50 10.88 34.35
N ILE A 151 27.83 10.67 33.22
CA ILE A 151 28.43 10.62 31.89
C ILE A 151 28.28 11.97 31.20
N THR A 152 29.40 12.55 30.77
CA THR A 152 29.47 13.89 30.16
C THR A 152 30.31 13.92 28.89
N GLU A 153 30.30 15.07 28.21
CA GLU A 153 31.17 15.35 27.06
C GLU A 153 32.47 15.99 27.52
N GLY A 154 33.60 15.49 27.01
CA GLY A 154 34.91 16.14 27.13
C GLY A 154 35.16 17.22 26.07
N GLY A 155 34.10 17.84 25.52
CA GLY A 155 34.19 18.90 24.49
C GLY A 155 33.89 18.50 23.03
N GLY A 156 33.02 17.52 22.76
CA GLY A 156 32.60 17.10 21.41
C GLY A 156 31.34 16.21 21.40
N THR A 157 30.79 15.84 20.23
CA THR A 157 29.55 15.05 20.10
C THR A 157 29.62 13.69 20.82
N GLY A 158 28.60 13.37 21.64
CA GLY A 158 28.34 12.11 22.37
C GLY A 158 29.23 10.88 22.19
N GLY A 159 29.71 10.30 23.30
CA GLY A 159 30.48 9.05 23.35
C GLY A 159 29.65 7.77 23.61
N THR A 160 30.30 6.61 23.59
CA THR A 160 29.72 5.31 23.95
C THR A 160 30.27 4.82 25.28
N PHE A 161 29.40 4.61 26.26
CA PHE A 161 29.70 3.82 27.45
C PHE A 161 29.27 2.38 27.19
N ASP A 162 30.24 1.50 26.95
CA ASP A 162 30.01 0.08 26.71
C ASP A 162 30.25 -0.69 28.01
N ALA A 163 29.18 -1.04 28.72
CA ALA A 163 29.28 -1.75 30.00
C ALA A 163 29.64 -3.24 29.85
N GLY A 164 29.80 -3.73 28.60
CA GLY A 164 30.11 -5.10 28.28
C GLY A 164 28.90 -5.95 27.88
N GLU A 165 29.19 -7.03 27.17
CA GLU A 165 28.18 -7.83 26.44
C GLU A 165 27.52 -8.94 27.28
N LYS A 166 28.27 -9.66 28.15
CA LYS A 166 27.79 -10.76 28.99
C LYS A 166 28.75 -11.08 30.15
N ALA A 167 28.36 -10.76 31.38
CA ALA A 167 29.12 -11.17 32.56
C ALA A 167 29.31 -12.69 32.68
N ASN A 168 30.54 -13.14 32.89
CA ASN A 168 30.93 -14.48 33.33
C ASN A 168 31.19 -14.53 34.85
N GLY A 169 30.31 -13.89 35.64
CA GLY A 169 30.44 -13.81 37.11
C GLY A 169 30.77 -12.42 37.66
N ALA A 170 31.11 -11.46 36.79
CA ALA A 170 31.47 -10.09 37.15
C ALA A 170 30.26 -9.16 37.25
N ASP A 171 29.25 -9.54 38.04
CA ASP A 171 28.09 -8.68 38.29
C ASP A 171 28.55 -7.33 38.88
N TRP A 172 27.91 -6.23 38.46
CA TRP A 172 28.24 -4.91 38.99
C TRP A 172 27.65 -4.72 40.40
N GLY A 173 28.51 -4.29 41.33
CA GLY A 173 28.17 -3.94 42.71
C GLY A 173 27.70 -2.49 42.83
N VAL A 174 26.67 -2.10 42.09
CA VAL A 174 26.18 -0.71 41.97
C VAL A 174 24.73 -0.52 42.46
N ALA A 175 24.24 -1.45 43.28
CA ALA A 175 22.91 -1.34 43.87
C ALA A 175 22.75 -0.06 44.70
N GLY A 176 21.60 0.61 44.60
CA GLY A 176 21.37 1.91 45.23
C GLY A 176 22.00 3.11 44.53
N CYS A 177 22.69 2.92 43.40
CA CYS A 177 23.39 3.99 42.68
C CYS A 177 22.61 4.48 41.45
N THR A 178 22.98 5.65 40.94
CA THR A 178 22.45 6.24 39.71
C THR A 178 23.51 6.29 38.62
N LEU A 179 23.14 5.93 37.38
CA LEU A 179 23.90 6.24 36.16
C LEU A 179 23.22 7.40 35.44
N ASP A 180 23.90 8.53 35.26
CA ASP A 180 23.30 9.77 34.74
C ASP A 180 23.99 10.28 33.47
N PHE A 181 23.34 10.12 32.31
CA PHE A 181 23.79 10.74 31.06
C PHE A 181 23.24 12.16 30.95
N GLN A 182 24.12 13.15 31.10
CA GLN A 182 23.78 14.57 30.99
C GLN A 182 23.92 15.12 29.56
N VAL A 183 24.41 14.30 28.65
CA VAL A 183 24.70 14.62 27.24
C VAL A 183 24.25 13.46 26.34
N PRO A 184 23.80 13.73 25.11
CA PRO A 184 23.44 12.67 24.18
C PRO A 184 24.60 11.69 24.00
N GLY A 185 24.35 10.40 24.21
CA GLY A 185 25.38 9.37 24.12
C GLY A 185 24.80 7.99 23.91
N THR A 186 25.69 7.00 23.72
CA THR A 186 25.27 5.59 23.61
C THR A 186 25.63 4.84 24.89
N LEU A 187 24.65 4.17 25.49
CA LEU A 187 24.84 3.20 26.55
C LEU A 187 24.67 1.80 25.97
N LYS A 188 25.62 0.90 26.20
CA LYS A 188 25.46 -0.53 25.90
C LYS A 188 25.55 -1.33 27.18
N GLY A 189 24.74 -2.36 27.30
CA GLY A 189 24.85 -3.29 28.42
C GLY A 189 23.69 -4.25 28.54
N HIS A 190 23.77 -5.11 29.54
CA HIS A 190 22.80 -6.14 29.88
C HIS A 190 22.29 -5.99 31.33
N VAL A 191 21.48 -6.94 31.81
CA VAL A 191 20.86 -6.84 33.15
C VAL A 191 21.86 -6.91 34.31
N ALA A 192 23.03 -7.52 34.12
CA ALA A 192 24.00 -7.73 35.20
C ALA A 192 25.01 -6.58 35.38
N ASN A 193 24.96 -5.57 34.49
CA ASN A 193 25.68 -4.32 34.62
C ASN A 193 24.68 -3.14 34.73
N VAL A 194 24.12 -2.68 33.62
CA VAL A 194 23.16 -1.57 33.55
C VAL A 194 21.93 -1.85 34.41
N GLY A 195 21.44 -3.10 34.43
CA GLY A 195 20.28 -3.48 35.25
C GLY A 195 20.53 -3.55 36.77
N LYS A 196 21.78 -3.34 37.23
CA LYS A 196 22.13 -3.34 38.66
C LYS A 196 22.08 -1.96 39.31
N PHE A 197 22.08 -0.89 38.53
CA PHE A 197 21.80 0.45 39.05
C PHE A 197 20.36 0.51 39.56
N ASP A 198 20.04 1.39 40.50
CA ASP A 198 18.64 1.61 40.88
C ASP A 198 17.94 2.54 39.88
N LEU A 199 18.69 3.49 39.31
CA LEU A 199 18.20 4.47 38.36
C LEU A 199 19.21 4.69 37.23
N VAL A 200 18.70 4.67 35.99
CA VAL A 200 19.44 5.12 34.81
C VAL A 200 18.73 6.35 34.23
N LYS A 201 19.45 7.47 34.11
CA LYS A 201 18.96 8.69 33.47
C LYS A 201 19.60 8.86 32.11
N MET A 202 18.79 9.14 31.11
CA MET A 202 19.22 9.31 29.72
C MET A 202 18.65 10.62 29.17
N VAL A 203 19.49 11.61 28.91
CA VAL A 203 19.03 12.84 28.22
C VAL A 203 18.54 12.55 26.80
N GLY A 204 17.62 13.36 26.27
CA GLY A 204 17.16 13.24 24.89
C GLY A 204 18.32 13.29 23.88
N GLY A 205 18.18 12.53 22.79
CA GLY A 205 19.25 12.25 21.82
C GLY A 205 20.09 11.02 22.18
N SER A 206 19.95 10.47 23.39
CA SER A 206 20.70 9.29 23.81
C SER A 206 20.12 7.98 23.25
N LYS A 207 20.98 6.96 23.21
CA LYS A 207 20.65 5.62 22.72
C LYS A 207 21.08 4.57 23.74
N TYR A 208 20.17 3.73 24.18
CA TYR A 208 20.48 2.49 24.87
C TYR A 208 20.45 1.32 23.87
N ILE A 209 21.50 0.51 23.86
CA ILE A 209 21.60 -0.71 23.07
C ILE A 209 21.61 -1.89 24.04
N HIS A 210 20.60 -2.72 23.95
CA HIS A 210 20.51 -3.96 24.68
C HIS A 210 21.56 -4.96 24.18
N GLU A 211 22.45 -5.38 25.08
CA GLU A 211 23.45 -6.41 24.83
C GLU A 211 22.96 -7.81 25.25
N ARG A 212 23.79 -8.85 25.07
CA ARG A 212 23.36 -10.25 25.21
C ARG A 212 22.83 -10.58 26.62
N ASN A 213 21.58 -11.02 26.66
CA ASN A 213 20.87 -11.41 27.88
C ASN A 213 20.16 -12.77 27.69
N THR A 214 19.75 -13.44 28.75
CA THR A 214 18.87 -14.63 28.69
C THR A 214 17.41 -14.24 28.91
N ASP A 215 16.96 -13.19 28.21
CA ASP A 215 15.60 -12.61 28.29
C ASP A 215 15.18 -12.19 29.72
N GLN A 216 16.15 -11.83 30.57
CA GLN A 216 15.92 -11.33 31.92
C GLN A 216 15.43 -9.88 31.88
N GLY A 217 14.56 -9.47 32.82
CA GLY A 217 14.04 -8.10 32.85
C GLY A 217 14.88 -7.13 33.69
N TYR A 218 14.88 -5.87 33.27
CA TYR A 218 15.49 -4.72 33.95
C TYR A 218 14.60 -4.25 35.09
N ALA A 219 14.98 -4.58 36.33
CA ALA A 219 14.26 -4.17 37.53
C ALA A 219 14.47 -2.69 37.89
N ASN A 220 15.55 -2.09 37.38
CA ASN A 220 15.92 -0.71 37.63
C ASN A 220 14.98 0.30 36.98
N ASN A 221 14.89 1.48 37.59
CA ASN A 221 14.11 2.59 37.05
C ASN A 221 14.88 3.32 35.95
N TRP A 222 14.13 3.98 35.07
CA TRP A 222 14.65 4.78 33.98
C TRP A 222 14.02 6.19 33.98
N GLU A 223 14.83 7.20 33.72
CA GLU A 223 14.39 8.59 33.55
C GLU A 223 14.81 9.10 32.18
N LEU A 224 13.84 9.47 31.34
CA LEU A 224 14.05 9.94 29.98
C LEU A 224 13.99 11.47 29.97
N GLY A 225 15.11 12.11 29.64
CA GLY A 225 15.18 13.55 29.45
C GLY A 225 14.40 14.01 28.21
N ALA A 226 14.02 15.29 28.17
CA ALA A 226 13.26 15.86 27.06
C ALA A 226 13.94 15.60 25.70
N GLY A 227 13.14 15.20 24.70
CA GLY A 227 13.62 14.69 23.41
C GLY A 227 13.48 13.17 23.29
N ILE A 228 14.11 12.57 22.29
CA ILE A 228 13.98 11.13 22.02
C ILE A 228 15.08 10.35 22.72
N VAL A 229 14.73 9.34 23.52
CA VAL A 229 15.66 8.32 23.99
C VAL A 229 15.38 7.01 23.26
N THR A 230 16.40 6.50 22.56
CA THR A 230 16.25 5.33 21.69
C THR A 230 16.65 4.04 22.41
N PHE A 231 15.80 3.03 22.37
CA PHE A 231 16.02 1.67 22.81
C PHE A 231 16.21 0.79 21.59
N ASP A 232 17.39 0.21 21.48
CA ASP A 232 17.87 -0.60 20.36
C ASP A 232 18.35 -1.95 20.89
N ASN A 233 18.63 -2.90 20.00
CA ASN A 233 19.01 -4.24 20.36
C ASN A 233 20.06 -4.78 19.40
N ARG A 234 21.21 -5.19 19.95
CA ARG A 234 22.29 -5.77 19.15
C ARG A 234 22.10 -7.26 18.92
N TYR A 235 21.50 -7.95 19.88
CA TYR A 235 21.34 -9.40 19.88
C TYR A 235 19.87 -9.79 19.81
N SER A 236 19.56 -10.95 19.23
CA SER A 236 18.18 -11.45 19.20
C SER A 236 17.72 -11.93 20.58
N ARG A 237 17.42 -10.98 21.48
CA ARG A 237 16.88 -11.14 22.84
C ARG A 237 15.75 -10.16 23.14
N ASN A 238 14.87 -10.52 24.06
CA ASN A 238 13.79 -9.65 24.50
C ASN A 238 14.33 -8.60 25.47
N LEU A 239 13.98 -7.35 25.24
CA LEU A 239 14.23 -6.25 26.17
C LEU A 239 13.00 -6.09 27.05
N VAL A 240 13.09 -6.45 28.33
CA VAL A 240 11.95 -6.43 29.26
C VAL A 240 12.19 -5.38 30.34
N MET A 241 11.36 -4.34 30.38
CA MET A 241 11.49 -3.23 31.33
C MET A 241 10.49 -3.42 32.48
N ASN A 242 11.00 -3.84 33.64
CA ASN A 242 10.19 -4.08 34.84
C ASN A 242 10.13 -2.86 35.76
N GLY A 243 11.18 -2.04 35.80
CA GLY A 243 11.21 -0.81 36.59
C GLY A 243 10.32 0.28 35.99
N VAL A 244 10.15 1.36 36.77
CA VAL A 244 9.37 2.54 36.35
C VAL A 244 10.17 3.34 35.34
N ILE A 245 9.51 3.74 34.25
CA ILE A 245 10.03 4.69 33.27
C ILE A 245 9.36 6.05 33.51
N SER A 246 10.14 7.10 33.63
CA SER A 246 9.70 8.46 33.99
C SER A 246 10.38 9.52 33.11
N GLY A 247 10.04 10.80 33.30
CA GLY A 247 10.69 11.94 32.64
C GLY A 247 9.93 12.53 31.45
N ALA A 248 10.45 13.59 30.84
CA ALA A 248 9.75 14.30 29.76
C ALA A 248 9.99 13.69 28.36
N GLY A 249 10.89 12.70 28.26
CA GLY A 249 11.34 12.15 26.98
C GLY A 249 10.35 11.21 26.29
N THR A 250 10.53 11.11 24.97
CA THR A 250 9.91 10.11 24.09
C THR A 250 10.72 8.81 24.15
N LEU A 251 10.03 7.68 24.35
CA LEU A 251 10.64 6.36 24.24
C LEU A 251 10.55 5.90 22.79
N LYS A 252 11.70 5.80 22.10
CA LYS A 252 11.76 5.22 20.74
C LYS A 252 12.29 3.79 20.80
N ALA A 253 11.57 2.82 20.28
CA ALA A 253 12.10 1.47 20.01
C ALA A 253 12.49 1.34 18.54
N GLN A 254 13.61 0.66 18.27
CA GLN A 254 14.04 0.32 16.91
C GLN A 254 14.91 -0.93 16.89
N ASN A 255 15.13 -1.50 15.70
CA ASN A 255 16.12 -2.56 15.46
C ASN A 255 15.97 -3.83 16.31
N LEU A 256 14.74 -4.25 16.64
CA LEU A 256 14.53 -5.40 17.52
C LEU A 256 14.53 -6.75 16.78
N GLY A 257 14.37 -6.74 15.45
CA GLY A 257 14.29 -7.93 14.62
C GLY A 257 13.14 -8.86 15.00
N THR A 258 13.47 -10.11 15.32
CA THR A 258 12.48 -11.12 15.76
C THR A 258 12.07 -10.98 17.23
N ARG A 259 12.48 -9.91 17.89
CA ARG A 259 12.30 -9.67 19.33
C ARG A 259 11.45 -8.43 19.58
N LEU A 260 11.40 -8.03 20.84
CA LEU A 260 10.46 -7.05 21.35
C LEU A 260 11.05 -6.25 22.51
N LEU A 261 10.46 -5.06 22.73
CA LEU A 261 10.59 -4.27 23.94
C LEU A 261 9.27 -4.42 24.72
N LYS A 262 9.32 -4.98 25.93
CA LYS A 262 8.15 -5.14 26.79
C LYS A 262 8.14 -4.11 27.89
N LEU A 263 7.06 -3.34 27.98
CA LEU A 263 6.75 -2.45 29.09
C LEU A 263 5.87 -3.21 30.09
N VAL A 264 6.37 -3.42 31.30
CA VAL A 264 5.67 -4.23 32.32
C VAL A 264 5.06 -3.35 33.42
N ASN A 265 5.74 -2.26 33.78
CA ASN A 265 5.33 -1.44 34.92
C ASN A 265 4.15 -0.52 34.57
N THR A 266 3.11 -0.53 35.41
CA THR A 266 1.92 0.32 35.24
C THR A 266 2.03 1.69 35.90
N ASN A 267 3.15 1.99 36.56
CA ASN A 267 3.40 3.28 37.20
C ASN A 267 4.30 4.18 36.36
N ASN A 268 4.42 3.92 35.06
CA ASN A 268 5.23 4.74 34.17
C ASN A 268 4.65 6.17 34.10
N THR A 269 5.53 7.16 34.14
CA THR A 269 5.17 8.60 34.17
C THR A 269 5.84 9.41 33.08
N PHE A 270 6.54 8.76 32.13
CA PHE A 270 7.15 9.48 31.02
C PHE A 270 6.07 10.13 30.15
N SER A 271 6.31 11.36 29.68
CA SER A 271 5.27 12.17 29.00
C SER A 271 5.52 12.42 27.51
N GLY A 272 6.68 12.06 26.97
CA GLY A 272 7.02 12.33 25.56
C GLY A 272 6.44 11.33 24.56
N GLY A 273 5.63 10.37 25.00
CA GLY A 273 5.04 9.36 24.12
C GLY A 273 6.00 8.26 23.68
N ILE A 274 5.58 7.51 22.66
CA ILE A 274 6.22 6.29 22.17
C ILE A 274 6.41 6.37 20.65
N VAL A 275 7.59 5.97 20.18
CA VAL A 275 7.84 5.74 18.74
C VAL A 275 8.27 4.29 18.54
N VAL A 276 7.66 3.60 17.58
CA VAL A 276 8.04 2.24 17.18
C VAL A 276 8.50 2.29 15.73
N ASP A 277 9.81 2.15 15.49
CA ASP A 277 10.40 2.32 14.17
C ASP A 277 10.97 1.02 13.62
N SER A 278 10.34 0.53 12.55
CA SER A 278 10.70 -0.70 11.86
C SER A 278 11.56 -0.46 10.59
N ALA A 279 12.15 0.73 10.39
CA ALA A 279 12.87 1.10 9.16
C ALA A 279 13.98 0.13 8.76
N ALA A 280 14.80 -0.31 9.73
CA ALA A 280 15.96 -1.16 9.47
C ALA A 280 15.69 -2.64 9.82
N ASN A 281 15.04 -2.90 10.94
CA ASN A 281 14.52 -4.22 11.28
C ASN A 281 13.15 -4.07 11.92
N ARG A 282 12.35 -5.13 11.81
CA ARG A 282 11.08 -5.25 12.53
C ARG A 282 11.23 -4.85 14.01
N THR A 283 10.31 -4.04 14.50
CA THR A 283 10.30 -3.53 15.87
C THR A 283 8.91 -3.71 16.46
N GLU A 284 8.85 -4.31 17.65
CA GLU A 284 7.62 -4.53 18.40
C GLU A 284 7.75 -3.99 19.83
N ILE A 285 6.80 -3.16 20.25
CA ILE A 285 6.58 -2.83 21.65
C ILE A 285 5.39 -3.62 22.19
N GLN A 286 5.55 -4.21 23.37
CA GLN A 286 4.52 -4.95 24.08
C GLN A 286 4.05 -4.23 25.34
N ASN A 287 2.73 -4.13 25.50
CA ASN A 287 2.07 -3.84 26.77
C ASN A 287 1.05 -4.94 27.12
N PHE A 288 1.45 -5.85 28.01
CA PHE A 288 0.58 -6.93 28.52
C PHE A 288 0.15 -6.72 29.97
N SER A 289 0.23 -5.49 30.46
CA SER A 289 -0.20 -5.16 31.82
C SER A 289 -1.72 -5.06 31.96
N GLY A 290 -2.45 -4.94 30.84
CA GLY A 290 -3.87 -4.61 30.83
C GLY A 290 -4.18 -3.14 31.21
N SER A 291 -3.15 -2.29 31.30
CA SER A 291 -3.28 -0.89 31.74
C SER A 291 -2.65 0.08 30.74
N ASP A 292 -3.39 1.15 30.42
CA ASP A 292 -2.91 2.29 29.60
C ASP A 292 -1.70 2.99 30.21
N ALA A 293 -1.60 3.01 31.54
CA ALA A 293 -0.53 3.68 32.25
C ALA A 293 0.88 3.09 31.97
N ALA A 294 0.97 1.87 31.44
CA ALA A 294 2.26 1.34 31.00
C ALA A 294 2.84 2.11 29.79
N PHE A 295 2.03 2.87 29.05
CA PHE A 295 2.47 3.79 27.99
C PHE A 295 2.94 5.16 28.50
N GLY A 296 3.06 5.34 29.82
CA GLY A 296 3.50 6.58 30.45
C GLY A 296 2.33 7.45 30.90
N ALA A 297 2.61 8.73 31.16
CA ALA A 297 1.58 9.68 31.54
C ALA A 297 0.53 9.84 30.42
N VAL A 298 -0.75 9.90 30.79
CA VAL A 298 -1.83 10.20 29.85
C VAL A 298 -1.78 11.68 29.50
N PRO A 299 -1.78 12.07 28.21
CA PRO A 299 -1.88 13.47 27.82
C PRO A 299 -3.12 14.15 28.39
N GLY A 300 -2.98 15.39 28.89
CA GLY A 300 -4.10 16.17 29.44
C GLY A 300 -5.13 16.60 28.39
N THR A 301 -4.71 16.66 27.13
CA THR A 301 -5.51 16.91 25.94
C THR A 301 -5.08 15.92 24.85
N PHE A 302 -5.90 15.74 23.81
CA PHE A 302 -5.53 14.92 22.67
C PHE A 302 -4.15 15.30 22.09
N ASP A 303 -3.28 14.30 21.99
CA ASP A 303 -1.94 14.37 21.42
C ASP A 303 -1.87 13.38 20.25
N PRO A 304 -1.88 13.85 18.98
CA PRO A 304 -1.97 12.99 17.80
C PRO A 304 -0.80 12.00 17.71
N ASP A 305 0.39 12.40 18.15
CA ASP A 305 1.64 11.67 17.97
C ASP A 305 2.09 10.94 19.25
N ASN A 306 1.19 10.77 20.22
CA ASN A 306 1.54 10.15 21.49
C ASN A 306 2.06 8.72 21.32
N ILE A 307 1.53 8.00 20.33
CA ILE A 307 2.07 6.75 19.83
C ILE A 307 2.30 6.91 18.33
N THR A 308 3.55 6.84 17.89
CA THR A 308 3.87 6.85 16.46
C THR A 308 4.39 5.49 16.02
N LEU A 309 3.73 4.87 15.05
CA LEU A 309 4.15 3.64 14.40
C LEU A 309 4.77 3.99 13.05
N MET A 310 6.07 3.73 12.92
CA MET A 310 6.85 4.08 11.74
C MET A 310 7.28 2.82 10.99
N ASN A 311 7.14 2.84 9.66
CA ASN A 311 7.64 1.79 8.77
C ASN A 311 7.12 0.38 9.12
N MET A 312 5.83 0.27 9.44
CA MET A 312 5.18 -0.94 9.98
C MET A 312 5.65 -1.31 11.40
N GLY A 313 5.93 -0.30 12.23
CA GLY A 313 6.14 -0.47 13.67
C GLY A 313 4.98 -1.20 14.33
N GLU A 314 5.28 -2.13 15.24
CA GLU A 314 4.24 -2.98 15.85
C GLU A 314 3.96 -2.58 17.30
N LEU A 315 2.68 -2.26 17.56
CA LEU A 315 2.13 -2.16 18.90
C LEU A 315 1.37 -3.44 19.23
N LYS A 316 1.89 -4.22 20.17
CA LYS A 316 1.24 -5.45 20.64
C LYS A 316 0.72 -5.28 22.06
N VAL A 317 -0.58 -5.45 22.25
CA VAL A 317 -1.26 -5.20 23.53
C VAL A 317 -2.16 -6.35 23.94
N GLN A 318 -2.70 -6.30 25.15
CA GLN A 318 -3.59 -7.34 25.67
C GLN A 318 -4.62 -6.74 26.61
N ASN A 319 -5.91 -6.92 26.31
CA ASN A 319 -7.06 -6.58 27.17
C ASN A 319 -6.99 -5.14 27.73
N ILE A 320 -6.88 -4.15 26.85
CA ILE A 320 -6.66 -2.76 27.25
C ILE A 320 -7.66 -1.82 26.57
N THR A 321 -8.06 -0.77 27.29
CA THR A 321 -8.65 0.42 26.70
C THR A 321 -7.57 1.49 26.64
N ILE A 322 -7.17 1.87 25.43
CA ILE A 322 -6.19 2.93 25.24
C ILE A 322 -6.92 4.27 25.38
N ASN A 323 -6.36 5.19 26.17
CA ASN A 323 -6.99 6.47 26.46
C ASN A 323 -7.17 7.31 25.17
N PRO A 324 -8.34 7.93 24.93
CA PRO A 324 -8.61 8.67 23.69
C PRO A 324 -7.69 9.86 23.47
N ASN A 325 -7.07 10.42 24.54
CA ASN A 325 -6.09 11.50 24.39
C ASN A 325 -4.75 11.02 23.82
N ARG A 326 -4.52 9.70 23.72
CA ARG A 326 -3.36 9.14 23.01
C ARG A 326 -3.72 8.91 21.55
N GLY A 327 -3.36 9.85 20.69
CA GLY A 327 -3.40 9.64 19.25
C GLY A 327 -2.40 8.58 18.81
N ILE A 328 -2.74 7.92 17.70
CA ILE A 328 -1.85 6.98 17.01
C ILE A 328 -1.54 7.53 15.62
N THR A 329 -0.27 7.78 15.31
CA THR A 329 0.18 8.21 13.99
C THR A 329 0.82 7.06 13.23
N LEU A 330 0.39 6.84 11.99
CA LEU A 330 0.90 5.82 11.06
C LEU A 330 1.80 6.47 10.00
N ASP A 331 3.10 6.52 10.28
CA ASP A 331 4.09 7.06 9.35
C ASP A 331 4.69 5.92 8.52
N ASN A 332 4.30 5.81 7.25
CA ASN A 332 4.63 4.65 6.41
C ASN A 332 4.12 3.31 6.98
N GLY A 333 3.03 3.35 7.75
CA GLY A 333 2.22 2.22 8.18
C GLY A 333 2.50 1.75 9.60
N GLY A 334 1.51 1.10 10.21
CA GLY A 334 1.62 0.57 11.58
C GLY A 334 0.78 -0.66 11.80
N ILE A 335 1.23 -1.52 12.72
CA ILE A 335 0.56 -2.78 13.05
C ILE A 335 0.07 -2.73 14.49
N ILE A 336 -1.22 -3.01 14.70
CA ILE A 336 -1.81 -3.25 16.02
C ILE A 336 -2.12 -4.74 16.16
N ILE A 337 -1.61 -5.34 17.23
CA ILE A 337 -1.77 -6.77 17.53
C ILE A 337 -2.38 -6.90 18.92
N ASN A 338 -3.42 -7.71 19.06
CA ASN A 338 -4.09 -7.95 20.33
C ASN A 338 -3.91 -9.42 20.74
N ASN A 339 -3.21 -9.64 21.85
CA ASN A 339 -2.90 -10.96 22.38
C ASN A 339 -3.93 -11.39 23.45
N GLY A 340 -5.20 -11.50 23.10
CA GLY A 340 -6.25 -11.86 24.07
C GLY A 340 -7.63 -11.39 23.65
N GLY A 341 -8.42 -10.94 24.64
CA GLY A 341 -9.70 -10.28 24.39
C GLY A 341 -9.54 -8.93 23.67
N ALA A 342 -10.67 -8.32 23.33
CA ALA A 342 -10.71 -7.10 22.54
C ALA A 342 -9.95 -5.95 23.21
N THR A 343 -9.15 -5.23 22.41
CA THR A 343 -8.63 -3.92 22.77
C THR A 343 -9.60 -2.86 22.29
N VAL A 344 -9.91 -1.89 23.15
CA VAL A 344 -10.81 -0.78 22.82
C VAL A 344 -9.99 0.46 22.52
N TYR A 345 -10.28 1.12 21.41
CA TYR A 345 -9.70 2.40 21.06
C TYR A 345 -10.75 3.43 20.64
N ASP A 346 -10.77 4.54 21.38
CA ASP A 346 -11.70 5.67 21.22
C ASP A 346 -10.98 6.96 20.77
N GLY A 347 -9.66 6.88 20.54
CA GLY A 347 -8.86 8.00 20.05
C GLY A 347 -8.87 8.10 18.52
N THR A 348 -8.09 9.06 18.00
CA THR A 348 -7.92 9.23 16.55
C THR A 348 -6.65 8.53 16.05
N ILE A 349 -6.77 7.81 14.93
CA ILE A 349 -5.63 7.23 14.20
C ILE A 349 -5.42 8.10 12.97
N THR A 350 -4.20 8.60 12.79
CA THR A 350 -3.83 9.50 11.69
C THR A 350 -2.64 8.97 10.89
N GLY A 351 -2.26 9.67 9.82
CA GLY A 351 -1.02 9.42 9.08
C GLY A 351 -1.22 8.90 7.66
N THR A 352 -0.14 8.85 6.90
CA THR A 352 -0.17 8.50 5.47
C THR A 352 -0.19 7.00 5.22
N GLY A 353 0.26 6.21 6.20
CA GLY A 353 0.42 4.76 6.09
C GLY A 353 -0.85 3.95 6.35
N PRO A 354 -0.86 2.65 5.99
CA PRO A 354 -1.98 1.77 6.26
C PRO A 354 -2.09 1.43 7.75
N LEU A 355 -3.33 1.33 8.24
CA LEU A 355 -3.61 0.64 9.50
C LEU A 355 -3.65 -0.86 9.23
N GLN A 356 -2.82 -1.61 9.94
CA GLN A 356 -2.83 -3.06 9.89
C GLN A 356 -3.25 -3.67 11.24
N VAL A 357 -4.24 -4.57 11.22
CA VAL A 357 -4.63 -5.36 12.40
C VAL A 357 -4.18 -6.81 12.21
N GLY A 358 -3.36 -7.29 13.16
CA GLY A 358 -2.72 -8.59 13.10
C GLY A 358 -1.55 -8.65 12.10
N ARG A 359 -0.93 -9.83 11.98
CA ARG A 359 0.15 -10.10 11.02
C ARG A 359 -0.35 -10.95 9.87
N ALA A 360 0.38 -10.91 8.76
CA ALA A 360 0.18 -11.86 7.66
C ALA A 360 0.32 -13.32 8.15
N SER A 361 1.28 -13.58 9.06
CA SER A 361 1.50 -14.88 9.71
C SER A 361 1.65 -14.73 11.24
N GLY A 362 0.82 -15.43 12.01
CA GLY A 362 0.86 -15.43 13.49
C GLY A 362 -0.13 -16.43 14.11
N SER A 363 -0.52 -16.21 15.36
CA SER A 363 -1.61 -16.97 16.02
C SER A 363 -2.30 -16.17 17.13
N ASP A 364 -2.15 -14.85 17.13
CA ASP A 364 -2.67 -13.99 18.21
C ASP A 364 -4.20 -13.80 18.08
N GLY A 365 -4.90 -13.66 19.22
CA GLY A 365 -6.36 -13.44 19.32
C GLY A 365 -6.81 -12.03 18.92
N ASN A 366 -6.33 -11.56 17.77
CA ASN A 366 -6.35 -10.15 17.38
C ASN A 366 -7.78 -9.61 17.20
N THR A 367 -8.31 -8.86 18.18
CA THR A 367 -9.58 -8.12 18.03
C THR A 367 -9.39 -6.66 18.46
N LEU A 368 -9.59 -5.72 17.54
CA LEU A 368 -9.58 -4.28 17.80
C LEU A 368 -11.00 -3.73 17.70
N LEU A 369 -11.54 -3.23 18.80
CA LEU A 369 -12.82 -2.50 18.84
C LEU A 369 -12.55 -1.00 18.64
N LEU A 370 -13.07 -0.45 17.55
CA LEU A 370 -13.00 0.98 17.24
C LEU A 370 -14.32 1.65 17.62
N THR A 371 -14.27 2.62 18.54
CA THR A 371 -15.45 3.37 19.01
C THR A 371 -15.46 4.83 18.57
N SER A 372 -14.43 5.25 17.82
CA SER A 372 -14.34 6.57 17.18
C SER A 372 -14.50 6.45 15.67
N ASN A 373 -15.01 7.51 15.04
CA ASN A 373 -15.10 7.69 13.60
C ASN A 373 -14.27 8.89 13.11
N THR A 374 -13.35 9.40 13.94
CA THR A 374 -12.49 10.55 13.61
C THR A 374 -11.21 10.17 12.88
N HIS A 375 -10.96 8.89 12.63
CA HIS A 375 -9.77 8.39 11.95
C HIS A 375 -9.59 9.02 10.56
N ASP A 376 -8.39 9.48 10.22
CA ASP A 376 -8.08 10.18 8.96
C ASP A 376 -6.88 9.60 8.20
N TYR A 377 -6.39 8.42 8.60
CA TYR A 377 -5.28 7.76 7.92
C TYR A 377 -5.62 7.40 6.46
N THR A 378 -4.66 7.57 5.55
CA THR A 378 -4.94 7.47 4.10
C THR A 378 -4.42 6.20 3.43
N GLY A 379 -3.60 5.39 4.10
CA GLY A 379 -2.94 4.24 3.48
C GLY A 379 -3.82 3.00 3.29
N GLY A 380 -5.08 3.03 3.73
CA GLY A 380 -6.00 1.90 3.70
C GLY A 380 -6.02 1.10 5.02
N THR A 381 -6.94 0.15 5.09
CA THR A 381 -7.16 -0.69 6.28
C THR A 381 -6.94 -2.15 5.90
N HIS A 382 -5.97 -2.78 6.56
CA HIS A 382 -5.61 -4.18 6.34
C HIS A 382 -5.99 -5.03 7.55
N ILE A 383 -6.92 -5.96 7.35
CA ILE A 383 -7.26 -6.98 8.35
C ILE A 383 -6.56 -8.26 7.93
N TRP A 384 -5.40 -8.54 8.55
CA TRP A 384 -4.74 -9.83 8.35
C TRP A 384 -5.29 -10.84 9.34
N GLN A 385 -4.48 -11.67 9.98
CA GLN A 385 -4.94 -12.66 10.95
C GLN A 385 -5.50 -12.00 12.23
N GLY A 386 -6.63 -11.31 12.13
CA GLY A 386 -7.26 -10.55 13.19
C GLY A 386 -8.61 -10.02 12.79
N SER A 387 -9.19 -9.23 13.68
CA SER A 387 -10.55 -8.73 13.56
C SER A 387 -10.60 -7.26 13.92
N ILE A 388 -11.35 -6.50 13.14
CA ILE A 388 -11.85 -5.20 13.56
C ILE A 388 -13.32 -5.37 13.91
N THR A 389 -13.70 -4.89 15.08
CA THR A 389 -15.10 -4.76 15.49
C THR A 389 -15.46 -3.28 15.50
N MET A 390 -16.59 -2.96 14.88
CA MET A 390 -17.13 -1.60 14.90
C MET A 390 -17.94 -1.39 16.17
N GLY A 391 -17.70 -0.25 16.82
CA GLY A 391 -18.51 0.27 17.94
C GLY A 391 -19.25 1.56 17.59
N ILE A 392 -19.11 2.04 16.35
CA ILE A 392 -19.74 3.25 15.82
C ILE A 392 -19.82 3.16 14.29
N ASP A 393 -20.76 3.88 13.69
CA ASP A 393 -20.83 4.03 12.23
C ASP A 393 -19.57 4.68 11.68
N ASN A 394 -19.10 4.16 10.54
CA ASN A 394 -17.87 4.60 9.89
C ASN A 394 -16.64 4.59 10.83
N ALA A 395 -16.52 3.56 11.68
CA ALA A 395 -15.34 3.34 12.52
C ALA A 395 -14.04 3.15 11.71
N ILE A 396 -14.13 2.80 10.42
CA ILE A 396 -13.02 2.84 9.47
C ILE A 396 -13.16 4.11 8.61
N PRO A 397 -12.07 4.83 8.25
CA PRO A 397 -12.15 5.98 7.36
C PRO A 397 -12.89 5.65 6.07
N THR A 398 -13.80 6.54 5.65
CA THR A 398 -14.71 6.27 4.54
C THR A 398 -14.03 6.22 3.17
N ASN A 399 -12.85 6.83 3.08
CA ASN A 399 -11.96 6.80 1.93
C ASN A 399 -10.97 5.61 1.96
N SER A 400 -11.05 4.74 2.97
CA SER A 400 -10.12 3.62 3.12
C SER A 400 -10.45 2.49 2.15
N LEU A 401 -9.43 1.98 1.45
CA LEU A 401 -9.51 0.66 0.83
C LEU A 401 -9.42 -0.40 1.92
N LEU A 402 -10.47 -1.21 2.07
CA LEU A 402 -10.48 -2.32 3.01
C LEU A 402 -9.93 -3.58 2.34
N THR A 403 -8.80 -4.09 2.83
CA THR A 403 -8.24 -5.38 2.39
C THR A 403 -8.31 -6.40 3.53
N ILE A 404 -8.93 -7.54 3.28
CA ILE A 404 -9.04 -8.64 4.26
C ILE A 404 -8.23 -9.84 3.74
N GLY A 405 -7.30 -10.37 4.54
CA GLY A 405 -6.43 -11.46 4.06
C GLY A 405 -5.49 -12.15 5.04
N GLY A 406 -4.47 -12.86 4.54
CA GLY A 406 -3.32 -13.33 5.33
C GLY A 406 -3.31 -14.83 5.58
N THR A 407 -3.10 -15.23 6.82
CA THR A 407 -3.20 -16.62 7.31
C THR A 407 -4.25 -16.71 8.42
N GLY A 408 -4.75 -17.91 8.73
CA GLY A 408 -5.74 -18.10 9.80
C GLY A 408 -7.12 -17.50 9.49
N SER A 409 -7.62 -16.60 10.35
CA SER A 409 -8.92 -15.93 10.15
C SER A 409 -8.81 -14.42 10.24
N SER A 410 -9.57 -13.75 9.38
CA SER A 410 -9.55 -12.29 9.17
C SER A 410 -10.97 -11.77 9.05
N ARG A 411 -11.39 -10.87 9.94
CA ARG A 411 -12.80 -10.48 10.04
C ARG A 411 -13.03 -9.00 10.21
N LEU A 412 -14.01 -8.47 9.49
CA LEU A 412 -14.68 -7.24 9.90
C LEU A 412 -15.99 -7.63 10.57
N TYR A 413 -16.19 -7.21 11.82
CA TYR A 413 -17.47 -7.28 12.53
C TYR A 413 -18.13 -5.91 12.48
N MET A 414 -19.17 -5.78 11.65
CA MET A 414 -19.99 -4.58 11.54
C MET A 414 -20.84 -4.33 12.78
N ASN A 415 -21.23 -5.39 13.50
CA ASN A 415 -21.82 -5.31 14.84
C ASN A 415 -23.01 -4.32 14.96
N GLY A 416 -23.86 -4.29 13.93
CA GLY A 416 -25.04 -3.43 13.85
C GLY A 416 -24.79 -2.00 13.35
N TYR A 417 -23.55 -1.66 12.98
CA TYR A 417 -23.15 -0.33 12.52
C TYR A 417 -22.93 -0.28 11.01
N ASP A 418 -23.22 0.88 10.42
CA ASP A 418 -23.03 1.15 9.00
C ASP A 418 -21.57 1.52 8.70
N GLN A 419 -21.05 1.10 7.55
CA GLN A 419 -19.69 1.40 7.12
C GLN A 419 -19.66 1.81 5.65
N THR A 420 -18.97 2.92 5.35
CA THR A 420 -18.58 3.29 3.99
C THR A 420 -17.09 3.03 3.77
N ILE A 421 -16.67 2.46 2.64
CA ILE A 421 -15.26 2.22 2.29
C ILE A 421 -15.01 2.60 0.82
N ALA A 422 -13.77 2.93 0.46
CA ALA A 422 -13.41 3.28 -0.92
C ALA A 422 -13.28 2.07 -1.87
N GLY A 423 -13.42 0.86 -1.34
CA GLY A 423 -13.31 -0.38 -2.08
C GLY A 423 -13.10 -1.55 -1.14
N LEU A 424 -13.44 -2.74 -1.62
CA LEU A 424 -13.30 -3.98 -0.87
C LEU A 424 -12.43 -4.96 -1.65
N ASN A 425 -11.35 -5.40 -1.00
CA ASN A 425 -10.35 -6.27 -1.61
C ASN A 425 -10.07 -7.51 -0.75
N THR A 426 -9.77 -8.63 -1.40
CA THR A 426 -9.24 -9.83 -0.73
C THR A 426 -7.75 -10.03 -1.00
N ALA A 427 -7.03 -10.53 0.00
CA ALA A 427 -5.65 -10.97 -0.15
C ALA A 427 -5.40 -12.33 0.53
N GLY A 428 -4.46 -13.13 0.03
CA GLY A 428 -4.14 -14.44 0.62
C GLY A 428 -5.26 -15.49 0.46
N SER A 429 -5.12 -16.65 1.11
CA SER A 429 -6.01 -17.83 0.96
C SER A 429 -6.67 -18.33 2.25
N ASN A 430 -6.48 -17.63 3.36
CA ASN A 430 -7.08 -17.89 4.67
C ASN A 430 -8.62 -17.69 4.77
N THR A 431 -9.20 -17.85 5.95
CA THR A 431 -10.62 -17.52 6.18
C THR A 431 -10.77 -16.01 6.27
N ARG A 432 -11.47 -15.39 5.32
CA ARG A 432 -11.78 -13.95 5.32
C ARG A 432 -13.27 -13.76 5.35
N GLU A 433 -13.73 -12.80 6.13
CA GLU A 433 -15.15 -12.67 6.39
C GLU A 433 -15.57 -11.25 6.75
N ILE A 434 -16.71 -10.81 6.24
CA ILE A 434 -17.45 -9.67 6.79
C ILE A 434 -18.66 -10.24 7.53
N LYS A 435 -18.84 -9.81 8.77
CA LYS A 435 -19.88 -10.30 9.67
C LYS A 435 -20.72 -9.19 10.23
N ASN A 436 -22.01 -9.45 10.38
CA ASN A 436 -22.86 -8.67 11.26
C ASN A 436 -23.40 -9.59 12.37
N ASP A 437 -22.63 -9.67 13.45
CA ASP A 437 -22.95 -10.43 14.66
C ASP A 437 -22.77 -9.49 15.87
N GLY A 438 -23.71 -9.52 16.81
CA GLY A 438 -23.56 -8.91 18.13
C GLY A 438 -24.31 -7.58 18.35
N GLY A 439 -24.85 -6.98 17.28
CA GLY A 439 -25.58 -5.70 17.35
C GLY A 439 -27.10 -5.85 17.56
N GLY A 440 -27.70 -6.97 17.14
CA GLY A 440 -29.15 -7.15 17.14
C GLY A 440 -29.87 -6.26 16.13
N THR A 441 -29.14 -5.63 15.21
CA THR A 441 -29.61 -4.72 14.17
C THR A 441 -28.91 -5.01 12.85
N ASN A 442 -29.63 -4.78 11.75
CA ASN A 442 -29.04 -4.87 10.41
C ASN A 442 -28.00 -3.76 10.21
N ALA A 443 -27.07 -3.97 9.28
CA ALA A 443 -26.01 -3.04 8.93
C ALA A 443 -25.93 -2.84 7.42
N THR A 444 -25.41 -1.69 6.99
CA THR A 444 -25.18 -1.33 5.58
C THR A 444 -23.70 -1.17 5.31
N LEU A 445 -23.18 -1.94 4.35
CA LEU A 445 -21.83 -1.77 3.81
C LEU A 445 -21.90 -1.02 2.47
N THR A 446 -21.49 0.25 2.49
CA THR A 446 -21.36 1.09 1.31
C THR A 446 -19.95 1.01 0.73
N ILE A 447 -19.83 0.62 -0.54
CA ILE A 447 -18.58 0.48 -1.27
C ILE A 447 -18.51 1.60 -2.32
N ASN A 448 -17.71 2.62 -2.07
CA ASN A 448 -17.60 3.82 -2.89
C ASN A 448 -16.31 3.81 -3.74
N VAL A 449 -16.32 3.04 -4.83
CA VAL A 449 -15.11 2.85 -5.65
C VAL A 449 -14.88 4.07 -6.55
N ALA A 450 -13.73 4.73 -6.39
CA ALA A 450 -13.36 5.88 -7.21
C ALA A 450 -13.19 5.52 -8.70
N ASN A 451 -13.38 6.52 -9.57
CA ASN A 451 -13.25 6.35 -11.01
C ASN A 451 -11.89 5.70 -11.42
N GLY A 452 -11.94 4.75 -12.36
CA GLY A 452 -10.77 4.03 -12.85
C GLY A 452 -10.14 3.04 -11.86
N LYS A 453 -10.72 2.85 -10.67
CA LYS A 453 -10.31 1.81 -9.71
C LYS A 453 -11.17 0.57 -9.84
N ASN A 454 -10.56 -0.59 -9.60
CA ASN A 454 -11.20 -1.89 -9.68
C ASN A 454 -10.73 -2.73 -8.49
N TYR A 455 -11.65 -3.29 -7.71
CA TYR A 455 -11.34 -4.15 -6.57
C TYR A 455 -12.21 -5.40 -6.58
N THR A 456 -11.67 -6.50 -6.03
CA THR A 456 -12.33 -7.81 -6.01
C THR A 456 -12.41 -8.36 -4.60
N TYR A 457 -13.59 -8.80 -4.20
CA TYR A 457 -13.83 -9.52 -2.96
C TYR A 457 -14.38 -10.92 -3.23
N GLY A 458 -13.53 -11.93 -3.04
CA GLY A 458 -13.88 -13.34 -3.25
C GLY A 458 -14.07 -14.12 -1.95
N SER A 459 -14.75 -13.58 -0.95
CA SER A 459 -14.84 -14.20 0.39
C SER A 459 -16.21 -14.05 1.03
N ALA A 460 -16.37 -14.66 2.21
CA ALA A 460 -17.67 -14.82 2.83
C ALA A 460 -18.21 -13.50 3.42
N ILE A 461 -19.50 -13.28 3.22
CA ILE A 461 -20.32 -12.35 3.98
C ILE A 461 -21.26 -13.24 4.81
N SER A 462 -21.45 -12.90 6.08
CA SER A 462 -22.26 -13.70 7.01
C SER A 462 -22.81 -12.84 8.15
N GLY A 463 -23.62 -13.44 9.00
CA GLY A 463 -24.12 -12.82 10.22
C GLY A 463 -25.44 -13.42 10.66
N THR A 464 -25.77 -13.30 11.94
CA THR A 464 -27.15 -13.49 12.42
C THR A 464 -28.03 -12.30 12.09
N ASP A 465 -27.45 -11.10 12.06
CA ASP A 465 -28.10 -9.86 11.66
C ASP A 465 -27.77 -9.57 10.18
N ALA A 466 -28.68 -8.90 9.47
CA ALA A 466 -28.55 -8.73 8.02
C ALA A 466 -27.46 -7.71 7.63
N ILE A 467 -26.82 -7.92 6.47
CA ILE A 467 -25.92 -6.96 5.81
C ILE A 467 -26.53 -6.53 4.48
N HIS A 468 -26.78 -5.24 4.31
CA HIS A 468 -27.17 -4.62 3.04
C HIS A 468 -25.93 -4.12 2.30
N LEU A 469 -25.80 -4.42 1.01
CA LEU A 469 -24.70 -3.92 0.18
C LEU A 469 -25.14 -2.73 -0.64
N VAL A 470 -24.35 -1.64 -0.60
CA VAL A 470 -24.55 -0.47 -1.46
C VAL A 470 -23.28 -0.21 -2.25
N LYS A 471 -23.41 -0.01 -3.57
CA LYS A 471 -22.30 0.32 -4.47
C LYS A 471 -22.46 1.74 -4.97
N ASN A 472 -21.47 2.57 -4.67
CA ASN A 472 -21.33 3.96 -5.11
C ASN A 472 -20.01 4.12 -5.87
N GLY A 473 -19.83 5.31 -6.45
CA GLY A 473 -18.63 5.73 -7.15
C GLY A 473 -18.44 5.06 -8.50
N LEU A 474 -17.82 5.79 -9.42
CA LEU A 474 -17.72 5.42 -10.84
C LEU A 474 -16.87 4.18 -11.13
N GLY A 475 -16.06 3.70 -10.18
CA GLY A 475 -15.20 2.53 -10.37
C GLY A 475 -15.94 1.19 -10.26
N THR A 476 -15.17 0.10 -10.37
CA THR A 476 -15.69 -1.26 -10.37
C THR A 476 -15.46 -1.98 -9.04
N GLN A 477 -16.51 -2.59 -8.50
CA GLN A 477 -16.38 -3.60 -7.45
C GLN A 477 -16.80 -4.96 -8.03
N THR A 478 -15.98 -5.99 -7.81
CA THR A 478 -16.32 -7.38 -8.13
C THR A 478 -16.55 -8.17 -6.84
N ILE A 479 -17.65 -8.92 -6.78
CA ILE A 479 -17.89 -9.92 -5.73
C ILE A 479 -17.79 -11.30 -6.39
N SER A 480 -16.88 -12.16 -5.94
CA SER A 480 -16.54 -13.41 -6.63
C SER A 480 -16.49 -14.64 -5.73
N THR A 481 -17.26 -14.64 -4.64
CA THR A 481 -17.35 -15.80 -3.75
C THR A 481 -18.20 -16.90 -4.37
N SER A 482 -17.85 -18.18 -4.20
CA SER A 482 -18.66 -19.30 -4.71
C SER A 482 -20.03 -19.43 -4.02
N GLY A 483 -20.23 -18.73 -2.91
CA GLY A 483 -21.47 -18.65 -2.15
C GLY A 483 -21.24 -17.90 -0.84
N PHE A 484 -22.32 -17.51 -0.18
CA PHE A 484 -22.27 -16.90 1.15
C PHE A 484 -22.61 -17.94 2.23
N THR A 485 -22.21 -17.65 3.47
CA THR A 485 -22.69 -18.44 4.62
C THR A 485 -24.08 -17.96 5.04
N THR A 486 -24.28 -16.64 5.00
CA THR A 486 -25.58 -15.98 5.02
C THR A 486 -25.57 -14.96 3.89
N ASP A 487 -26.52 -15.02 2.98
CA ASP A 487 -26.58 -14.10 1.85
C ASP A 487 -26.73 -12.65 2.34
N PRO A 488 -26.11 -11.68 1.65
CA PRO A 488 -26.46 -10.28 1.84
C PRO A 488 -27.97 -10.07 1.68
N ALA A 489 -28.54 -9.18 2.50
CA ALA A 489 -29.98 -8.96 2.56
C ALA A 489 -30.52 -8.14 1.39
N SER A 490 -29.69 -7.32 0.77
CA SER A 490 -30.01 -6.60 -0.47
C SER A 490 -28.74 -6.14 -1.17
N LEU A 491 -28.89 -5.73 -2.43
CA LEU A 491 -27.86 -5.07 -3.21
C LEU A 491 -28.45 -3.81 -3.87
N THR A 492 -27.88 -2.65 -3.59
CA THR A 492 -28.23 -1.39 -4.26
C THR A 492 -27.02 -0.85 -5.00
N ILE A 493 -27.16 -0.54 -6.28
CA ILE A 493 -26.09 0.00 -7.13
C ILE A 493 -26.51 1.40 -7.57
N ASN A 494 -25.85 2.42 -7.02
CA ASN A 494 -26.12 3.81 -7.34
C ASN A 494 -25.23 4.36 -8.45
N ASP A 495 -24.01 3.85 -8.58
CA ASP A 495 -23.04 4.36 -9.54
C ASP A 495 -21.92 3.35 -9.85
N GLY A 496 -21.32 3.49 -11.03
CA GLY A 496 -20.24 2.64 -11.53
C GLY A 496 -20.67 1.19 -11.76
N PHE A 497 -19.69 0.28 -11.76
CA PHE A 497 -19.93 -1.12 -12.11
C PHE A 497 -19.88 -2.04 -10.89
N MET A 498 -20.92 -2.85 -10.70
CA MET A 498 -20.91 -4.00 -9.80
C MET A 498 -20.83 -5.29 -10.63
N ALA A 499 -19.67 -5.96 -10.60
CA ALA A 499 -19.52 -7.29 -11.18
C ALA A 499 -19.92 -8.34 -10.16
N TRP A 500 -21.15 -8.84 -10.27
CA TRP A 500 -21.63 -9.95 -9.46
C TRP A 500 -21.17 -11.26 -10.10
N ASN A 501 -20.03 -11.77 -9.65
CA ASN A 501 -19.47 -13.07 -10.02
C ASN A 501 -19.60 -14.07 -8.86
N ALA A 502 -20.56 -13.83 -7.97
CA ALA A 502 -20.79 -14.65 -6.80
C ALA A 502 -21.74 -15.82 -7.11
N GLY A 503 -21.79 -16.79 -6.19
CA GLY A 503 -22.90 -17.74 -6.13
C GLY A 503 -24.25 -17.06 -5.84
N GLU A 504 -25.24 -17.85 -5.42
CA GLU A 504 -26.58 -17.35 -5.07
C GLU A 504 -26.52 -16.24 -4.00
N GLY A 505 -27.14 -15.11 -4.29
CA GLY A 505 -27.35 -13.95 -3.40
C GLY A 505 -27.52 -12.66 -4.22
N PRO A 506 -27.94 -11.52 -3.64
CA PRO A 506 -28.50 -11.36 -2.30
C PRO A 506 -29.83 -12.10 -2.12
N SER A 507 -30.24 -12.26 -0.86
CA SER A 507 -31.51 -12.90 -0.45
C SER A 507 -32.72 -11.97 -0.45
N GLY A 508 -32.51 -10.69 -0.77
CA GLY A 508 -33.58 -9.71 -0.96
C GLY A 508 -33.32 -8.84 -2.18
N LEU A 509 -34.16 -7.82 -2.37
CA LEU A 509 -34.22 -7.01 -3.58
C LEU A 509 -32.83 -6.51 -4.04
N THR A 510 -32.56 -6.66 -5.33
CA THR A 510 -31.50 -5.95 -6.02
C THR A 510 -32.06 -4.72 -6.72
N THR A 511 -31.44 -3.57 -6.52
CA THR A 511 -31.86 -2.31 -7.14
C THR A 511 -30.69 -1.67 -7.86
N VAL A 512 -30.87 -1.36 -9.14
CA VAL A 512 -29.90 -0.60 -9.93
C VAL A 512 -30.52 0.77 -10.23
N ASN A 513 -29.86 1.82 -9.76
CA ASN A 513 -30.29 3.21 -9.97
C ASN A 513 -29.54 3.84 -11.15
N SER A 514 -29.99 5.02 -11.57
CA SER A 514 -29.34 5.83 -12.61
C SER A 514 -27.83 5.96 -12.38
N GLY A 515 -27.03 5.59 -13.39
CA GLY A 515 -25.56 5.62 -13.34
C GLY A 515 -24.92 4.31 -12.82
N GLY A 516 -25.71 3.44 -12.19
CA GLY A 516 -25.29 2.11 -11.79
C GLY A 516 -25.32 1.10 -12.95
N THR A 517 -24.35 0.18 -12.96
CA THR A 517 -24.32 -0.98 -13.87
C THR A 517 -24.21 -2.27 -13.06
N LEU A 518 -25.16 -3.19 -13.25
CA LEU A 518 -25.06 -4.56 -12.75
C LEU A 518 -24.49 -5.47 -13.85
N GLY A 519 -23.43 -6.21 -13.56
CA GLY A 519 -22.87 -7.15 -14.51
C GLY A 519 -22.28 -8.39 -13.85
N GLY A 520 -21.45 -9.12 -14.59
CA GLY A 520 -20.81 -10.34 -14.11
C GLY A 520 -21.53 -11.62 -14.53
N THR A 521 -21.16 -12.72 -13.89
CA THR A 521 -21.54 -14.09 -14.30
C THR A 521 -22.20 -14.89 -13.17
N GLY A 522 -22.62 -14.21 -12.11
CA GLY A 522 -23.14 -14.80 -10.89
C GLY A 522 -24.65 -15.03 -10.92
N THR A 523 -25.20 -15.37 -9.75
CA THR A 523 -26.62 -15.67 -9.57
C THR A 523 -27.24 -14.77 -8.50
N LEU A 524 -28.32 -14.07 -8.85
CA LEU A 524 -29.15 -13.28 -7.94
C LEU A 524 -30.35 -14.10 -7.47
N SER A 525 -30.57 -14.20 -6.16
CA SER A 525 -31.59 -15.09 -5.59
C SER A 525 -32.98 -14.47 -5.47
N SER A 526 -33.08 -13.15 -5.55
CA SER A 526 -34.30 -12.37 -5.32
C SER A 526 -34.57 -11.42 -6.48
N ASP A 527 -35.74 -10.77 -6.42
CA ASP A 527 -36.16 -9.83 -7.45
C ASP A 527 -35.07 -8.78 -7.70
N ALA A 528 -34.96 -8.36 -8.96
CA ALA A 528 -34.09 -7.28 -9.38
C ALA A 528 -34.91 -6.22 -10.12
N ALA A 529 -34.75 -4.95 -9.74
CA ALA A 529 -35.39 -3.82 -10.38
C ALA A 529 -34.35 -2.84 -10.91
N LEU A 530 -34.46 -2.47 -12.18
CA LEU A 530 -33.59 -1.50 -12.85
C LEU A 530 -34.41 -0.23 -13.08
N ASN A 531 -33.98 0.86 -12.45
CA ASN A 531 -34.61 2.16 -12.59
C ASN A 531 -34.13 2.88 -13.86
N SER A 532 -34.81 3.98 -14.20
CA SER A 532 -34.39 4.89 -15.27
C SER A 532 -32.89 5.25 -15.16
N GLY A 533 -32.19 5.21 -16.30
CA GLY A 533 -30.73 5.40 -16.40
C GLY A 533 -29.83 4.28 -15.86
N ALA A 534 -30.39 3.16 -15.38
CA ALA A 534 -29.62 2.00 -14.92
C ALA A 534 -29.16 1.10 -16.06
N ARG A 535 -28.03 0.41 -15.90
CA ARG A 535 -27.48 -0.50 -16.93
C ARG A 535 -27.35 -1.93 -16.42
N ILE A 536 -27.44 -2.88 -17.35
CA ILE A 536 -27.14 -4.30 -17.12
C ILE A 536 -26.17 -4.81 -18.20
N ALA A 537 -25.10 -5.46 -17.76
CA ALA A 537 -24.00 -5.91 -18.62
C ALA A 537 -23.51 -7.29 -18.14
N PRO A 538 -24.24 -8.38 -18.44
CA PRO A 538 -23.78 -9.75 -18.19
C PRO A 538 -22.37 -9.98 -18.74
N GLY A 539 -21.66 -10.95 -18.16
CA GLY A 539 -20.30 -11.29 -18.55
C GLY A 539 -19.23 -10.55 -17.74
N ASN A 540 -17.97 -10.93 -17.96
CA ASN A 540 -16.82 -10.16 -17.51
C ASN A 540 -16.38 -9.22 -18.63
N LYS A 541 -15.86 -8.04 -18.28
CA LYS A 541 -15.26 -7.12 -19.27
C LYS A 541 -14.12 -7.83 -20.02
N GLY A 542 -14.39 -8.27 -21.26
CA GLY A 542 -13.45 -9.02 -22.11
C GLY A 542 -13.54 -10.56 -22.04
N GLY A 543 -14.60 -11.13 -21.44
CA GLY A 543 -14.84 -12.58 -21.43
C GLY A 543 -16.27 -12.95 -21.06
N HIS A 544 -16.88 -13.80 -21.89
CA HIS A 544 -18.32 -14.04 -21.94
C HIS A 544 -18.85 -15.02 -20.90
N ASN A 545 -20.08 -14.82 -20.37
CA ASN A 545 -20.88 -15.78 -19.59
C ASN A 545 -22.22 -15.17 -19.10
N LYS A 546 -23.12 -16.01 -18.55
CA LYS A 546 -24.50 -15.64 -18.16
C LYS A 546 -24.60 -14.96 -16.79
N LEU A 547 -25.41 -13.91 -16.69
CA LEU A 547 -25.91 -13.38 -15.41
C LEU A 547 -27.28 -13.99 -15.12
N LYS A 548 -27.45 -14.58 -13.93
CA LYS A 548 -28.66 -15.36 -13.59
C LYS A 548 -29.48 -14.68 -12.50
N PHE A 549 -30.79 -14.81 -12.60
CA PHE A 549 -31.79 -14.39 -11.63
C PHE A 549 -32.69 -15.59 -11.33
N LEU A 550 -32.83 -15.92 -10.05
CA LEU A 550 -33.73 -16.96 -9.55
C LEU A 550 -35.08 -16.38 -9.11
N ALA A 551 -35.40 -15.15 -9.51
CA ALA A 551 -36.66 -14.49 -9.21
C ALA A 551 -37.02 -13.59 -10.41
N ASN A 552 -37.75 -12.49 -10.20
CA ASN A 552 -38.15 -11.62 -11.29
C ASN A 552 -37.08 -10.59 -11.64
N LEU A 553 -37.03 -10.19 -12.90
CA LEU A 553 -36.25 -9.05 -13.39
C LEU A 553 -37.21 -8.01 -13.94
N ASP A 554 -37.25 -6.84 -13.30
CA ASP A 554 -38.09 -5.72 -13.71
C ASP A 554 -37.25 -4.67 -14.45
N LEU A 555 -37.53 -4.54 -15.74
CA LEU A 555 -36.91 -3.58 -16.66
C LEU A 555 -37.84 -2.39 -16.97
N SER A 556 -39.07 -2.40 -16.44
CA SER A 556 -40.13 -1.47 -16.84
C SER A 556 -39.80 0.01 -16.67
N ALA A 557 -38.94 0.37 -15.71
CA ALA A 557 -38.51 1.75 -15.49
C ALA A 557 -37.24 2.12 -16.26
N MET A 558 -36.45 1.15 -16.70
CA MET A 558 -35.18 1.36 -17.42
C MET A 558 -35.40 1.68 -18.90
N ILE A 559 -36.42 1.09 -19.51
CA ILE A 559 -36.75 1.23 -20.94
C ILE A 559 -37.28 2.64 -21.31
N ASP A 560 -37.60 3.47 -20.33
CA ASP A 560 -38.22 4.79 -20.55
C ASP A 560 -37.25 5.88 -21.02
N ASP A 561 -35.96 5.74 -20.71
CA ASP A 561 -35.00 6.83 -20.89
C ASP A 561 -33.58 6.39 -21.24
N ASN A 562 -33.29 5.08 -21.30
CA ASN A 562 -31.93 4.58 -21.36
C ASN A 562 -31.65 3.75 -22.61
N ALA A 563 -31.52 4.44 -23.75
CA ALA A 563 -30.99 3.85 -24.97
C ALA A 563 -29.62 3.19 -24.71
N GLY A 564 -29.55 1.88 -24.94
CA GLY A 564 -28.36 1.05 -24.78
C GLY A 564 -28.10 0.60 -23.34
N GLY A 565 -29.11 0.59 -22.47
CA GLY A 565 -29.00 0.15 -21.08
C GLY A 565 -28.65 -1.33 -20.90
N ILE A 566 -28.98 -2.19 -21.87
CA ILE A 566 -28.69 -3.63 -21.85
C ILE A 566 -27.49 -3.92 -22.75
N GLU A 567 -26.35 -4.24 -22.16
CA GLU A 567 -25.13 -4.56 -22.89
C GLU A 567 -24.98 -6.08 -23.06
N ILE A 568 -24.87 -6.56 -24.30
CA ILE A 568 -24.65 -7.97 -24.63
C ILE A 568 -23.41 -8.09 -25.51
N SER A 569 -22.41 -8.84 -25.06
CA SER A 569 -21.21 -9.11 -25.86
C SER A 569 -21.23 -10.49 -26.52
N PHE A 570 -20.80 -10.53 -27.78
CA PHE A 570 -20.70 -11.74 -28.60
C PHE A 570 -19.23 -12.11 -28.90
N GLY A 571 -18.97 -13.42 -28.98
CA GLY A 571 -17.63 -13.96 -29.26
C GLY A 571 -17.50 -15.45 -28.97
N GLY A 572 -16.54 -15.86 -28.12
CA GLY A 572 -16.25 -17.28 -27.87
C GLY A 572 -17.31 -18.03 -27.03
N LEU A 573 -18.00 -17.31 -26.15
CA LEU A 573 -19.31 -17.68 -25.59
C LEU A 573 -20.17 -16.41 -25.73
N ASP A 574 -21.48 -16.48 -25.60
CA ASP A 574 -22.31 -15.27 -25.70
C ASP A 574 -22.81 -14.85 -24.31
N ASP A 575 -22.84 -13.55 -24.07
CA ASP A 575 -23.46 -13.02 -22.85
C ASP A 575 -24.97 -13.24 -22.88
N GLN A 576 -25.53 -13.58 -21.72
CA GLN A 576 -26.97 -13.84 -21.58
C GLN A 576 -27.48 -13.37 -20.24
N ILE A 577 -28.70 -12.86 -20.25
CA ILE A 577 -29.51 -12.67 -19.05
C ILE A 577 -30.41 -13.90 -18.90
N VAL A 578 -30.41 -14.55 -17.73
CA VAL A 578 -31.21 -15.74 -17.48
C VAL A 578 -32.06 -15.54 -16.24
N VAL A 579 -33.38 -15.64 -16.38
CA VAL A 579 -34.37 -15.39 -15.34
C VAL A 579 -35.24 -16.63 -15.17
N THR A 580 -34.71 -17.63 -14.48
CA THR A 580 -35.36 -18.94 -14.36
C THR A 580 -35.44 -19.34 -12.89
N ASN A 581 -36.64 -19.67 -12.42
CA ASN A 581 -36.89 -20.19 -11.09
C ASN A 581 -37.81 -21.42 -11.18
N ALA A 582 -37.22 -22.59 -10.92
CA ALA A 582 -37.94 -23.86 -10.88
C ALA A 582 -39.12 -23.90 -9.87
N ALA A 583 -39.15 -23.00 -8.89
CA ALA A 583 -40.16 -22.95 -7.83
C ALA A 583 -41.21 -21.82 -7.99
N ALA A 584 -40.93 -20.76 -8.76
CA ALA A 584 -41.80 -19.57 -8.80
C ALA A 584 -42.03 -18.95 -10.19
N ASN A 585 -41.53 -19.56 -11.27
CA ASN A 585 -41.54 -19.02 -12.64
C ASN A 585 -40.91 -17.62 -12.72
N GLY A 586 -39.61 -17.55 -12.98
CA GLY A 586 -38.91 -16.27 -13.14
C GLY A 586 -39.47 -15.47 -14.31
N THR A 587 -39.93 -14.24 -14.04
CA THR A 587 -40.53 -13.36 -15.06
C THR A 587 -39.60 -12.20 -15.39
N ILE A 588 -39.41 -11.91 -16.68
CA ILE A 588 -38.89 -10.62 -17.14
C ILE A 588 -40.08 -9.69 -17.39
N ASN A 589 -40.15 -8.58 -16.66
CA ASN A 589 -41.12 -7.51 -16.94
C ASN A 589 -40.47 -6.47 -17.85
N MET A 590 -41.03 -6.34 -19.06
CA MET A 590 -40.59 -5.41 -20.11
C MET A 590 -41.69 -4.42 -20.50
N SER A 591 -42.79 -4.35 -19.74
CA SER A 591 -43.87 -3.39 -20.00
C SER A 591 -43.66 -2.12 -19.18
N ASN A 592 -43.68 -0.95 -19.81
CA ASN A 592 -43.79 0.30 -19.08
C ASN A 592 -45.25 0.50 -18.60
N PRO A 593 -45.52 0.62 -17.28
CA PRO A 593 -46.87 0.85 -16.77
C PRO A 593 -47.41 2.28 -17.02
N SER A 594 -46.61 3.20 -17.55
CA SER A 594 -46.90 4.65 -17.55
C SER A 594 -47.34 5.26 -18.90
N PHE A 595 -47.29 4.56 -20.04
CA PHE A 595 -47.76 5.08 -21.35
C PHE A 595 -48.36 4.02 -22.29
N ASP A 596 -49.24 4.47 -23.21
CA ASP A 596 -49.87 3.71 -24.33
C ASP A 596 -48.78 3.03 -25.19
N GLU A 597 -48.89 1.71 -25.42
CA GLU A 597 -48.31 0.78 -26.44
C GLU A 597 -46.98 1.08 -27.19
N PHE A 598 -46.19 2.10 -26.84
CA PHE A 598 -45.06 2.63 -27.65
C PHE A 598 -43.74 2.81 -26.89
N PHE A 599 -43.62 2.33 -25.65
CA PHE A 599 -42.39 2.40 -24.83
C PHE A 599 -42.07 1.05 -24.18
N ASP A 600 -42.26 -0.01 -24.96
CA ASP A 600 -41.86 -1.37 -24.61
C ASP A 600 -40.38 -1.60 -24.96
N LEU A 601 -39.79 -2.71 -24.52
CA LEU A 601 -38.39 -3.04 -24.82
C LEU A 601 -38.13 -3.06 -26.34
N GLY A 602 -37.25 -2.18 -26.80
CA GLY A 602 -36.85 -2.04 -28.20
C GLY A 602 -35.38 -2.40 -28.45
N PHE A 603 -34.96 -2.34 -29.71
CA PHE A 603 -33.58 -2.55 -30.14
C PHE A 603 -32.66 -1.46 -29.60
N ALA A 604 -33.14 -0.22 -29.53
CA ALA A 604 -32.39 0.91 -29.00
C ALA A 604 -32.04 0.76 -27.52
N ASP A 605 -32.74 -0.09 -26.76
CA ASP A 605 -32.40 -0.38 -25.36
C ASP A 605 -31.16 -1.28 -25.23
N PHE A 606 -30.73 -1.93 -26.32
CA PHE A 606 -29.56 -2.79 -26.34
C PHE A 606 -28.32 -2.09 -26.87
N THR A 607 -27.18 -2.41 -26.26
CA THR A 607 -25.85 -2.19 -26.83
C THR A 607 -25.25 -3.56 -27.15
N PHE A 608 -25.10 -3.87 -28.42
CA PHE A 608 -24.47 -5.11 -28.86
C PHE A 608 -22.98 -4.91 -29.13
N ILE A 609 -22.14 -5.58 -28.35
CA ILE A 609 -20.68 -5.53 -28.48
C ILE A 609 -20.20 -6.77 -29.20
N ASP A 610 -19.41 -6.56 -30.23
CA ASP A 610 -18.76 -7.63 -30.97
C ASP A 610 -17.24 -7.42 -30.94
N THR A 611 -16.53 -8.38 -30.36
CA THR A 611 -15.07 -8.31 -30.21
C THR A 611 -14.31 -9.05 -31.33
N THR A 612 -14.98 -9.92 -32.10
CA THR A 612 -14.32 -10.84 -33.05
C THR A 612 -14.99 -10.95 -34.42
N GLY A 613 -16.12 -10.28 -34.65
CA GLY A 613 -17.07 -10.59 -35.71
C GLY A 613 -18.24 -11.40 -35.16
N ILE A 614 -19.46 -10.91 -35.37
CA ILE A 614 -20.70 -11.67 -35.17
C ILE A 614 -21.08 -12.38 -36.46
N ALA A 615 -21.40 -13.67 -36.37
CA ALA A 615 -21.81 -14.47 -37.52
C ALA A 615 -23.32 -14.34 -37.75
N ASP A 616 -23.76 -14.71 -38.95
CA ASP A 616 -25.17 -14.92 -39.21
C ASP A 616 -25.71 -16.00 -38.29
N GLY A 617 -26.82 -15.72 -37.63
CA GLY A 617 -27.38 -16.66 -36.69
C GLY A 617 -28.46 -16.08 -35.80
N VAL A 618 -29.04 -16.97 -35.01
CA VAL A 618 -30.01 -16.63 -33.97
C VAL A 618 -29.30 -16.76 -32.63
N TYR A 619 -29.21 -15.64 -31.92
CA TYR A 619 -28.55 -15.54 -30.63
C TYR A 619 -29.59 -15.37 -29.53
N THR A 620 -29.43 -16.12 -28.45
CA THR A 620 -30.24 -15.93 -27.26
C THR A 620 -29.64 -14.82 -26.41
N VAL A 621 -30.38 -13.73 -26.21
CA VAL A 621 -29.93 -12.60 -25.38
C VAL A 621 -30.55 -12.62 -23.99
N MET A 622 -31.81 -13.06 -23.89
CA MET A 622 -32.49 -13.26 -22.61
C MET A 622 -33.27 -14.58 -22.60
N VAL A 623 -33.29 -15.26 -21.46
CA VAL A 623 -34.09 -16.47 -21.22
C VAL A 623 -34.90 -16.26 -19.96
N ALA A 624 -36.20 -16.50 -19.99
CA ALA A 624 -37.05 -16.49 -18.80
C ALA A 624 -38.09 -17.61 -18.82
N ASP A 625 -38.63 -17.96 -17.65
CA ASP A 625 -39.79 -18.87 -17.58
C ASP A 625 -41.05 -18.20 -18.13
N ALA A 626 -41.14 -16.87 -17.97
CA ALA A 626 -42.19 -16.04 -18.55
C ALA A 626 -41.66 -14.64 -18.89
N VAL A 627 -42.30 -14.00 -19.87
CA VAL A 627 -42.09 -12.60 -20.22
C VAL A 627 -43.42 -11.87 -20.06
N SER A 628 -43.40 -10.74 -19.37
CA SER A 628 -44.54 -9.83 -19.20
C SER A 628 -44.31 -8.58 -20.04
N GLY A 629 -45.15 -8.38 -21.06
CA GLY A 629 -45.05 -7.28 -22.01
C GLY A 629 -44.80 -7.73 -23.44
N THR A 630 -44.63 -6.77 -24.33
CA THR A 630 -44.25 -6.97 -25.73
C THR A 630 -42.92 -6.31 -26.03
N LEU A 631 -42.35 -6.59 -27.21
CA LEU A 631 -41.28 -5.75 -27.76
C LEU A 631 -41.93 -4.56 -28.46
N ASP A 632 -41.24 -3.42 -28.53
CA ASP A 632 -41.69 -2.28 -29.33
C ASP A 632 -41.67 -2.66 -30.82
N PRO A 633 -42.84 -2.78 -31.48
CA PRO A 633 -42.91 -3.17 -32.88
C PRO A 633 -42.30 -2.13 -33.84
N THR A 634 -42.07 -0.90 -33.37
CA THR A 634 -41.45 0.18 -34.15
C THR A 634 -39.92 0.21 -34.04
N ASP A 635 -39.36 -0.53 -33.08
CA ASP A 635 -37.93 -0.57 -32.78
C ASP A 635 -37.43 -2.01 -32.60
N LEU A 636 -37.64 -2.87 -33.60
CA LEU A 636 -37.19 -4.27 -33.54
C LEU A 636 -35.84 -4.53 -34.19
N SER A 637 -35.30 -3.57 -34.94
CA SER A 637 -34.10 -3.82 -35.77
C SER A 637 -33.13 -2.67 -35.77
N GLY A 638 -31.85 -2.98 -35.82
CA GLY A 638 -30.78 -1.99 -35.90
C GLY A 638 -29.41 -2.61 -36.12
N PRO A 639 -28.34 -1.80 -36.05
CA PRO A 639 -26.98 -2.27 -36.25
C PRO A 639 -26.50 -3.12 -35.07
N VAL A 640 -25.75 -4.19 -35.37
CA VAL A 640 -25.12 -5.08 -34.39
C VAL A 640 -23.62 -5.11 -34.64
N GLY A 641 -22.84 -4.80 -33.62
CA GLY A 641 -21.38 -4.81 -33.70
C GLY A 641 -20.79 -3.74 -34.64
N ALA A 642 -19.48 -3.83 -34.87
CA ALA A 642 -18.72 -2.79 -35.58
C ALA A 642 -18.68 -2.97 -37.12
N LYS A 643 -19.23 -4.06 -37.66
CA LYS A 643 -19.08 -4.47 -39.07
C LYS A 643 -20.35 -4.34 -39.93
N GLY A 644 -21.30 -3.50 -39.52
CA GLY A 644 -22.50 -3.21 -40.32
C GLY A 644 -23.53 -4.35 -40.38
N ALA A 645 -23.44 -5.38 -39.54
CA ALA A 645 -24.47 -6.39 -39.44
C ALA A 645 -25.78 -5.78 -38.93
N THR A 646 -26.92 -6.30 -39.39
CA THR A 646 -28.24 -5.90 -38.89
C THR A 646 -28.82 -7.01 -38.04
N GLY A 647 -29.34 -6.64 -36.88
CA GLY A 647 -30.04 -7.54 -35.98
C GLY A 647 -31.53 -7.25 -35.96
N THR A 648 -32.34 -8.28 -35.76
CA THR A 648 -33.77 -8.16 -35.49
C THR A 648 -34.11 -8.90 -34.20
N LEU A 649 -34.80 -8.23 -33.27
CA LEU A 649 -35.30 -8.80 -32.03
C LEU A 649 -36.62 -9.55 -32.26
N SER A 650 -36.79 -10.65 -31.53
CA SER A 650 -38.04 -11.42 -31.49
C SER A 650 -38.19 -12.11 -30.14
N ILE A 651 -39.43 -12.50 -29.81
CA ILE A 651 -39.73 -13.32 -28.62
C ILE A 651 -40.27 -14.68 -29.08
N ASP A 652 -39.69 -15.75 -28.54
CA ASP A 652 -40.23 -17.10 -28.63
C ASP A 652 -40.34 -17.71 -27.23
N THR A 653 -41.57 -18.00 -26.78
CA THR A 653 -41.85 -18.80 -25.57
C THR A 653 -41.01 -18.45 -24.33
N GLY A 654 -40.86 -17.16 -24.03
CA GLY A 654 -40.10 -16.67 -22.85
C GLY A 654 -38.62 -16.37 -23.13
N VAL A 655 -38.18 -16.51 -24.39
CA VAL A 655 -36.82 -16.24 -24.83
C VAL A 655 -36.81 -15.01 -25.74
N VAL A 656 -35.94 -14.05 -25.44
CA VAL A 656 -35.64 -12.92 -26.35
C VAL A 656 -34.46 -13.35 -27.23
N LEU A 657 -34.69 -13.29 -28.54
CA LEU A 657 -33.74 -13.72 -29.56
C LEU A 657 -33.31 -12.51 -30.40
N LEU A 658 -32.03 -12.45 -30.72
CA LEU A 658 -31.45 -11.56 -31.73
C LEU A 658 -31.12 -12.40 -32.98
N THR A 659 -31.82 -12.16 -34.07
CA THR A 659 -31.44 -12.73 -35.38
C THR A 659 -30.52 -11.76 -36.08
N VAL A 660 -29.28 -12.19 -36.31
CA VAL A 660 -28.26 -11.39 -36.99
C VAL A 660 -28.16 -11.86 -38.43
N VAL A 661 -28.23 -10.90 -39.33
CA VAL A 661 -27.94 -11.05 -40.75
C VAL A 661 -26.82 -10.08 -41.07
N ALA A 662 -25.64 -10.60 -41.37
CA ALA A 662 -24.52 -9.85 -41.91
C ALA A 662 -24.86 -9.46 -43.34
N GLY A 663 -25.64 -8.40 -43.50
CA GLY A 663 -25.69 -7.71 -44.78
C GLY A 663 -24.31 -7.11 -45.04
N ASN A 664 -23.80 -7.27 -46.25
CA ASN A 664 -22.73 -6.42 -46.76
C ASN A 664 -23.33 -5.01 -46.94
N TYR A 665 -23.45 -4.23 -45.86
CA TYR A 665 -23.84 -2.80 -45.92
C TYR A 665 -22.61 -1.88 -45.91
N THR A 666 -21.51 -2.33 -46.50
CA THR A 666 -20.53 -1.37 -47.01
C THR A 666 -21.22 -0.54 -48.10
N PRO A 667 -20.83 0.72 -48.32
CA PRO A 667 -21.36 1.50 -49.45
C PRO A 667 -21.28 0.77 -50.80
N TYR A 668 -20.32 -0.17 -50.95
CA TYR A 668 -20.24 -1.10 -52.06
C TYR A 668 -21.38 -2.15 -52.10
N GLY A 669 -21.73 -2.77 -50.98
CA GLY A 669 -22.80 -3.76 -50.93
C GLY A 669 -24.21 -3.17 -51.02
N GLU A 670 -24.42 -1.93 -50.54
CA GLU A 670 -25.63 -1.15 -50.86
C GLU A 670 -25.74 -0.90 -52.37
N TRP A 671 -24.60 -0.58 -53.01
CA TRP A 671 -24.53 -0.36 -54.45
C TRP A 671 -24.81 -1.64 -55.24
N LEU A 672 -24.26 -2.80 -54.87
CA LEU A 672 -24.59 -4.09 -55.50
C LEU A 672 -26.08 -4.40 -55.43
N THR A 673 -26.69 -4.16 -54.26
CA THR A 673 -28.13 -4.37 -54.04
C THR A 673 -28.99 -3.47 -54.94
N LYS A 674 -28.60 -2.21 -55.12
CA LYS A 674 -29.29 -1.26 -56.02
C LYS A 674 -29.37 -1.79 -57.45
N TYR A 675 -28.34 -2.50 -57.91
CA TYR A 675 -28.26 -3.08 -59.25
C TYR A 675 -28.65 -4.55 -59.33
N GLY A 676 -29.10 -5.15 -58.22
CA GLY A 676 -29.52 -6.55 -58.16
C GLY A 676 -28.38 -7.55 -58.36
N GLN A 677 -27.16 -7.19 -57.99
CA GLN A 677 -25.95 -8.02 -58.12
C GLN A 677 -25.58 -8.66 -56.78
N ASP A 678 -24.98 -9.86 -56.81
CA ASP A 678 -24.62 -10.65 -55.63
C ASP A 678 -23.16 -11.15 -55.60
N ASP A 679 -22.40 -11.00 -56.69
CA ASP A 679 -20.97 -11.37 -56.78
C ASP A 679 -20.12 -10.16 -57.18
N GLY A 680 -19.16 -9.78 -56.33
CA GLY A 680 -18.33 -8.60 -56.55
C GLY A 680 -17.25 -8.74 -57.63
N GLU A 681 -16.94 -9.97 -58.04
CA GLU A 681 -15.94 -10.27 -59.08
C GLU A 681 -16.59 -10.63 -60.43
N ALA A 682 -17.93 -10.64 -60.49
CA ALA A 682 -18.66 -10.83 -61.74
C ALA A 682 -18.61 -9.57 -62.62
N ASP A 683 -18.67 -9.80 -63.93
CA ASP A 683 -18.87 -8.82 -65.00
C ASP A 683 -20.20 -9.19 -65.70
N PRO A 684 -21.36 -8.71 -65.19
CA PRO A 684 -22.67 -9.19 -65.62
C PRO A 684 -23.10 -8.64 -66.99
N ASP A 685 -22.59 -7.48 -67.39
CA ASP A 685 -22.91 -6.82 -68.65
C ASP A 685 -21.84 -7.00 -69.75
N PHE A 686 -20.75 -7.71 -69.41
CA PHE A 686 -19.67 -8.16 -70.29
C PHE A 686 -18.84 -7.02 -70.90
N ASP A 687 -18.61 -5.96 -70.12
CA ASP A 687 -17.87 -4.78 -70.54
C ASP A 687 -16.36 -4.83 -70.18
N ASN A 688 -15.96 -5.92 -69.51
CA ASN A 688 -14.63 -6.25 -68.95
C ASN A 688 -14.27 -5.55 -67.63
N TYR A 689 -15.21 -4.87 -66.97
CA TYR A 689 -15.04 -4.39 -65.62
C TYR A 689 -15.89 -5.24 -64.67
N ASN A 690 -15.28 -5.70 -63.58
CA ASN A 690 -16.05 -6.37 -62.55
C ASN A 690 -16.83 -5.34 -61.71
N ASN A 691 -17.84 -5.82 -60.99
CA ASN A 691 -18.68 -4.98 -60.14
C ASN A 691 -17.87 -4.10 -59.16
N LEU A 692 -16.73 -4.58 -58.64
CA LEU A 692 -15.88 -3.81 -57.71
C LEU A 692 -15.20 -2.63 -58.41
N GLN A 693 -14.70 -2.84 -59.63
CA GLN A 693 -14.10 -1.80 -60.46
C GLN A 693 -15.15 -0.77 -60.89
N GLU A 694 -16.33 -1.22 -61.29
CA GLU A 694 -17.42 -0.31 -61.65
C GLU A 694 -17.87 0.54 -60.46
N TYR A 695 -17.97 -0.03 -59.27
CA TYR A 695 -18.25 0.75 -58.08
C TYR A 695 -17.17 1.81 -57.80
N ALA A 696 -15.90 1.43 -57.91
CA ALA A 696 -14.77 2.32 -57.67
C ALA A 696 -14.66 3.45 -58.71
N PHE A 697 -15.06 3.20 -59.95
CA PHE A 697 -14.94 4.14 -61.07
C PHE A 697 -16.25 4.85 -61.44
N GLY A 698 -17.40 4.42 -60.89
CA GLY A 698 -18.71 5.02 -61.16
C GLY A 698 -19.45 4.44 -62.37
N GLY A 699 -19.25 3.16 -62.67
CA GLY A 699 -19.95 2.40 -63.70
C GLY A 699 -21.35 1.90 -63.29
N ASP A 700 -22.02 1.20 -64.20
CA ASP A 700 -23.33 0.56 -64.03
C ASP A 700 -23.26 -0.91 -64.48
N PRO A 701 -23.29 -1.87 -63.53
CA PRO A 701 -23.02 -3.29 -63.78
C PRO A 701 -24.09 -4.02 -64.58
N THR A 702 -25.09 -3.29 -65.05
CA THR A 702 -26.18 -3.80 -65.87
C THR A 702 -26.17 -3.21 -67.27
N ASN A 703 -25.21 -2.33 -67.59
CA ASN A 703 -25.20 -1.56 -68.80
C ASN A 703 -23.78 -1.22 -69.27
N ALA A 704 -23.26 -2.08 -70.15
CA ALA A 704 -21.92 -1.99 -70.75
C ALA A 704 -21.60 -0.67 -71.48
N ALA A 705 -22.58 0.22 -71.68
CA ALA A 705 -22.35 1.57 -72.20
C ALA A 705 -21.92 2.58 -71.12
N VAL A 706 -21.97 2.23 -69.83
CA VAL A 706 -21.72 3.11 -68.69
C VAL A 706 -20.62 2.49 -67.81
N GLN A 707 -19.39 2.48 -68.33
CA GLN A 707 -18.24 1.85 -67.64
C GLN A 707 -17.70 2.69 -66.47
N GLY A 708 -18.17 3.94 -66.34
CA GLY A 708 -17.64 4.92 -65.39
C GLY A 708 -16.35 5.60 -65.87
N HIS A 709 -15.61 6.17 -64.92
CA HIS A 709 -14.36 6.90 -65.15
C HIS A 709 -13.14 5.98 -65.08
N VAL A 710 -13.15 4.96 -65.93
CA VAL A 710 -12.14 3.88 -65.94
C VAL A 710 -10.73 4.39 -66.28
N PRO A 711 -9.67 3.67 -65.85
CA PRO A 711 -8.30 4.10 -66.11
C PRO A 711 -7.93 4.18 -67.59
N VAL A 712 -7.49 5.37 -68.01
CA VAL A 712 -6.96 5.62 -69.36
C VAL A 712 -5.47 5.92 -69.26
N SER A 713 -4.66 5.23 -70.07
CA SER A 713 -3.23 5.47 -70.14
C SER A 713 -2.86 6.45 -71.25
N GLU A 714 -1.90 7.32 -70.95
CA GLU A 714 -1.35 8.29 -71.91
C GLU A 714 0.15 8.48 -71.65
N VAL A 715 0.89 8.95 -72.66
CA VAL A 715 2.25 9.45 -72.49
C VAL A 715 2.24 10.98 -72.53
N ILE A 716 2.58 11.60 -71.41
CA ILE A 716 2.63 13.06 -71.28
C ILE A 716 4.08 13.55 -71.42
N VAL A 717 4.28 14.56 -72.27
CA VAL A 717 5.60 15.21 -72.48
C VAL A 717 5.55 16.63 -71.90
N ASP A 718 6.13 16.83 -70.71
CA ASP A 718 6.11 18.12 -69.99
C ASP A 718 7.41 18.95 -70.19
N GLY A 719 8.10 18.73 -71.31
CA GLY A 719 9.32 19.45 -71.67
C GLY A 719 10.60 19.09 -70.89
N SER A 720 10.49 18.52 -69.68
CA SER A 720 11.62 18.02 -68.89
C SER A 720 11.67 16.49 -68.73
N THR A 721 10.52 15.81 -68.76
CA THR A 721 10.38 14.36 -68.56
C THR A 721 9.21 13.83 -69.40
N ASN A 722 9.34 12.60 -69.91
CA ASN A 722 8.22 11.87 -70.52
C ASN A 722 7.62 10.96 -69.44
N TRP A 723 6.31 11.05 -69.24
CA TRP A 723 5.60 10.30 -68.21
C TRP A 723 4.71 9.24 -68.85
N LEU A 724 4.77 8.00 -68.37
CA LEU A 724 3.70 7.03 -68.56
C LEU A 724 2.66 7.29 -67.47
N THR A 725 1.44 7.65 -67.85
CA THR A 725 0.40 8.08 -66.91
C THR A 725 -0.85 7.23 -67.00
N TYR A 726 -1.56 7.08 -65.89
CA TYR A 726 -2.95 6.64 -65.82
C TYR A 726 -3.81 7.75 -65.21
N ALA A 727 -4.86 8.14 -65.92
CA ALA A 727 -5.91 9.02 -65.43
C ALA A 727 -7.17 8.20 -65.16
N TYR A 728 -7.71 8.27 -63.95
CA TYR A 728 -8.89 7.50 -63.53
C TYR A 728 -9.72 8.29 -62.51
N GLY A 729 -11.01 7.97 -62.46
CA GLY A 729 -11.88 8.41 -61.38
C GLY A 729 -11.65 7.59 -60.11
N TYR A 730 -11.92 8.17 -58.94
CA TYR A 730 -11.96 7.43 -57.69
C TYR A 730 -13.00 8.07 -56.77
N ARG A 731 -13.53 7.27 -55.85
CA ARG A 731 -14.50 7.75 -54.86
C ARG A 731 -13.81 8.66 -53.85
N SER A 732 -14.29 9.90 -53.75
CA SER A 732 -13.72 10.92 -52.85
C SER A 732 -14.41 10.98 -51.48
N ASP A 733 -15.45 10.17 -51.27
CA ASP A 733 -16.16 10.08 -50.00
C ASP A 733 -15.32 9.36 -48.91
N THR A 734 -15.34 9.91 -47.69
CA THR A 734 -14.44 9.54 -46.58
C THR A 734 -14.58 8.11 -46.06
N ASN A 735 -15.56 7.32 -46.53
CA ASN A 735 -15.84 5.94 -46.09
C ASN A 735 -16.30 5.04 -47.24
N SER A 736 -15.75 5.21 -48.44
CA SER A 736 -16.22 4.54 -49.66
C SER A 736 -16.18 3.01 -49.65
N GLY A 737 -15.46 2.41 -48.70
CA GLY A 737 -15.30 0.96 -48.60
C GLY A 737 -14.38 0.35 -49.66
N VAL A 738 -13.72 1.19 -50.46
CA VAL A 738 -12.75 0.77 -51.49
C VAL A 738 -11.53 1.68 -51.48
N THR A 739 -10.36 1.10 -51.78
CA THR A 739 -9.13 1.84 -52.04
C THR A 739 -8.70 1.62 -53.47
N VAL A 740 -8.29 2.71 -54.14
CA VAL A 740 -7.73 2.68 -55.49
C VAL A 740 -6.28 3.13 -55.43
N THR A 741 -5.34 2.26 -55.77
CA THR A 741 -3.90 2.55 -55.79
C THR A 741 -3.35 2.50 -57.20
N ALA A 742 -2.48 3.46 -57.54
CA ALA A 742 -1.63 3.36 -58.71
C ALA A 742 -0.28 2.77 -58.29
N GLU A 743 0.12 1.67 -58.92
CA GLU A 743 1.31 0.92 -58.55
C GLU A 743 2.18 0.65 -59.78
N THR A 744 3.49 0.61 -59.56
CA THR A 744 4.48 0.32 -60.59
C THR A 744 5.24 -0.96 -60.27
N THR A 745 5.74 -1.62 -61.31
CA THR A 745 6.63 -2.78 -61.18
C THR A 745 7.55 -2.93 -62.38
N GLY A 746 8.72 -3.52 -62.20
CA GLY A 746 9.67 -3.79 -63.30
C GLY A 746 9.35 -5.07 -64.09
N ASN A 747 8.35 -5.87 -63.69
CA ASN A 747 7.93 -7.10 -64.36
C ASN A 747 6.47 -7.45 -64.04
N LEU A 748 5.77 -8.14 -64.92
CA LEU A 748 4.34 -8.48 -64.75
C LEU A 748 4.07 -9.63 -63.74
N VAL A 749 4.93 -9.84 -62.73
CA VAL A 749 4.71 -10.87 -61.71
C VAL A 749 3.74 -10.33 -60.65
N ILE A 750 2.79 -11.17 -60.24
CA ILE A 750 1.83 -10.83 -59.18
C ILE A 750 2.57 -10.70 -57.84
N GLY A 751 2.26 -9.66 -57.06
CA GLY A 751 2.85 -9.39 -55.74
C GLY A 751 4.15 -8.58 -55.73
N THR A 752 4.65 -8.14 -56.88
CA THR A 752 5.84 -7.25 -57.00
C THR A 752 5.50 -5.80 -57.32
N TRP A 753 4.23 -5.44 -57.23
CA TRP A 753 3.71 -4.09 -57.48
C TRP A 753 3.89 -3.21 -56.23
N THR A 754 4.20 -1.94 -56.43
CA THR A 754 4.43 -0.99 -55.34
C THR A 754 4.02 0.42 -55.73
N THR A 755 3.56 1.21 -54.75
CA THR A 755 3.31 2.64 -54.93
C THR A 755 4.60 3.46 -54.97
N ALA A 756 5.74 2.88 -54.58
CA ALA A 756 7.04 3.56 -54.58
C ALA A 756 7.50 3.90 -56.00
N GLY A 757 7.65 5.20 -56.28
CA GLY A 757 8.04 5.70 -57.61
C GLY A 757 6.88 6.24 -58.45
N VAL A 758 5.62 6.03 -58.02
CA VAL A 758 4.45 6.62 -58.64
C VAL A 758 4.22 8.05 -58.14
N THR A 759 4.07 9.00 -59.06
CA THR A 759 3.86 10.42 -58.75
C THR A 759 2.45 10.85 -59.11
N VAL A 760 1.77 11.61 -58.24
CA VAL A 760 0.51 12.29 -58.58
C VAL A 760 0.83 13.54 -59.39
N LEU A 761 0.37 13.58 -60.64
CA LEU A 761 0.61 14.69 -61.58
C LEU A 761 -0.54 15.70 -61.61
N GLY A 762 -1.74 15.28 -61.21
CA GLY A 762 -2.90 16.17 -61.10
C GLY A 762 -4.11 15.49 -60.47
N THR A 763 -5.00 16.30 -59.92
CA THR A 763 -6.33 15.89 -59.44
C THR A 763 -7.37 16.91 -59.88
N ASN A 764 -8.62 16.48 -60.02
CA ASN A 764 -9.75 17.37 -60.28
C ASN A 764 -11.06 16.75 -59.77
N THR A 765 -12.07 17.54 -59.45
CA THR A 765 -13.37 17.02 -58.99
C THR A 765 -14.31 16.79 -60.15
N ILE A 766 -15.00 15.64 -60.17
CA ILE A 766 -16.03 15.34 -61.17
C ILE A 766 -17.38 15.76 -60.63
N ASP A 767 -17.76 15.20 -59.48
CA ASP A 767 -18.99 15.50 -58.78
C ASP A 767 -18.81 15.34 -57.25
N GLY A 768 -19.91 15.35 -56.49
CA GLY A 768 -19.87 15.22 -55.03
C GLY A 768 -19.50 13.83 -54.51
N THR A 769 -19.17 12.87 -55.38
CA THR A 769 -18.88 11.47 -55.04
C THR A 769 -17.59 10.97 -55.69
N TYR A 770 -17.26 11.45 -56.89
CA TYR A 770 -16.06 11.07 -57.63
C TYR A 770 -15.13 12.25 -57.90
N ASP A 771 -13.84 12.03 -57.66
CA ASP A 771 -12.75 12.87 -58.14
C ASP A 771 -11.97 12.12 -59.22
N THR A 772 -11.11 12.83 -59.97
CA THR A 772 -10.12 12.26 -60.88
C THR A 772 -8.73 12.44 -60.30
N ILE A 773 -7.87 11.47 -60.60
CA ILE A 773 -6.43 11.55 -60.32
C ILE A 773 -5.66 11.10 -61.57
N THR A 774 -4.53 11.77 -61.81
CA THR A 774 -3.54 11.35 -62.82
C THR A 774 -2.26 10.96 -62.11
N ASN A 775 -1.93 9.67 -62.16
CA ASN A 775 -0.68 9.13 -61.63
C ASN A 775 0.28 8.84 -62.78
N GLY A 776 1.57 9.05 -62.56
CA GLY A 776 2.59 8.79 -63.57
C GLY A 776 3.92 8.31 -63.02
N ILE A 777 4.65 7.60 -63.87
CA ILE A 777 6.04 7.22 -63.67
C ILE A 777 6.91 7.80 -64.79
N PRO A 778 8.15 8.24 -64.51
CA PRO A 778 9.04 8.76 -65.54
C PRO A 778 9.52 7.62 -66.46
N MET A 779 9.63 7.90 -67.76
CA MET A 779 10.06 6.92 -68.78
C MET A 779 11.57 6.96 -69.09
N ASP A 780 12.38 7.51 -68.19
CA ASP A 780 13.77 7.90 -68.44
C ASP A 780 14.84 6.87 -68.02
N GLY A 781 14.52 5.57 -68.05
CA GLY A 781 15.57 4.54 -67.99
C GLY A 781 15.23 3.14 -67.48
N THR A 782 13.97 2.82 -67.19
CA THR A 782 13.57 1.51 -66.64
C THR A 782 12.44 0.86 -67.43
N THR A 783 12.39 -0.49 -67.39
CA THR A 783 11.30 -1.30 -67.96
C THR A 783 10.18 -1.43 -66.94
N ASP A 784 9.49 -0.32 -66.68
CA ASP A 784 8.46 -0.28 -65.65
C ASP A 784 7.05 -0.31 -66.27
N PHE A 785 6.15 -1.00 -65.59
CA PHE A 785 4.72 -1.08 -65.89
C PHE A 785 3.98 -0.29 -64.83
N LEU A 786 2.98 0.50 -65.24
CA LEU A 786 2.07 1.19 -64.34
C LEU A 786 0.70 0.51 -64.40
N GLY A 787 0.05 0.32 -63.26
CA GLY A 787 -1.27 -0.28 -63.14
C GLY A 787 -2.11 0.41 -62.07
N VAL A 788 -3.43 0.29 -62.18
CA VAL A 788 -4.39 0.78 -61.19
C VAL A 788 -5.09 -0.41 -60.57
N PHE A 789 -5.03 -0.51 -59.25
CA PHE A 789 -5.57 -1.62 -58.47
C PHE A 789 -6.71 -1.12 -57.61
N VAL A 790 -7.78 -1.90 -57.57
CA VAL A 790 -8.95 -1.63 -56.74
C VAL A 790 -9.04 -2.75 -55.71
N GLU A 791 -9.07 -2.37 -54.44
CA GLU A 791 -9.21 -3.32 -53.33
C GLU A 791 -10.37 -2.88 -52.44
N GLN A 792 -11.14 -3.86 -51.96
CA GLN A 792 -12.15 -3.61 -50.94
C GLN A 792 -11.46 -3.40 -49.58
N THR A 793 -11.78 -2.31 -48.88
CA THR A 793 -11.28 -2.07 -47.52
C THR A 793 -12.23 -2.64 -46.47
N PRO A 794 -11.71 -3.24 -45.37
CA PRO A 794 -12.53 -3.84 -44.31
C PRO A 794 -13.50 -2.91 -43.61
#